data_AF-Q5WDN6-F1
#
_entry.id   AF-Q5WDN6-F1
#
_cell.length_a   1.000
_cell.length_b   1.000
_cell.length_c   1.000
_cell.angle_alpha   90.00
_cell.angle_beta   90.00
_cell.angle_gamma   90.00
#
_symmetry.space_group_name_H-M   'P 1'
#
loop_
_entity.id
_entity.type
_entity.pdbx_description
1 polymer ?
#
loop_
_entity_poly.entity_id
_entity_poly.type
_entity_poly.pdbx_seq_one_letter_code
_entity_poly.pdbx_strand_id
1 'polypeptide(L)'
;MVRPIRKAAVIGAGVMGASIAAHLANAGISVLLLDLAPQDDGKSATNVATLTKKRSRNYLVEQAIAKLKKQKPAPLASKQALHLIEAGNLEDDFDKLKETDWIIEAIIENLEAKTQLLAKIDEVRAPGAIVSSNTSGISVEAMSQERSLDFKAHFLGTHFFNPPRYLKLLEVIPTKETKTEVTEFMREFAETALGKGVVEAKDTPNFIANRIGTYGLLVTVDEMLKANASIGEIDSVTGPLIGRPKSATFRTLDVVGLDTFLHVAKNVYEETEGTEKAMFDPPAFMKEMAKRGWIGAKSGQGFYLKENGAIYELNPHTFEYEPRKKMKAPSMEQAKLMKSKSAKLRAVVWADDPAGKLLWSILKPVLLYAAEKTAEIAHDLLAVDEAMRWGFGWEMGPYELWDALGVKETVEKMQLEGEFVPTWVTAMLEQGHTSFYKDGAFYHDGDYLPVRTHKKQLSLNVLKRDKTITKNTGASLIDIGDDVALLQFTSPNNTIGLDVIQMIHKAIDEAEANYRGLVIGNQGKNFCVGANLMMMLMEAQDDNFFELDLVIRQFQKATARIRYANVPVVTAPFGMTLGGGTEISLPAASIQAAHETYMGLVETGVGLIPGGGGNKELYLRNIARYGSDNLADLQKAARKTFETIATANVSTSAADAREKGFLSERDGITMNDFFVNNDAKQRVLSLAEGYRPPAKTKIPVTGRAGYATLMLGAKMMEWGGYASEHDLKIAKKLAFVLSGGQVSEGTLVDESYLLDLEREAFLSLIAEPKTQQRMQHMLTKGKPLRN
;
A
#
# COMPACT_ATOMS: atom_id res chain seq x y z
N MET A 1 15.75 14.33 26.01
CA MET A 1 16.37 13.60 24.88
C MET A 1 15.84 12.18 24.87
N VAL A 2 14.89 11.90 23.97
CA VAL A 2 14.23 10.59 23.87
C VAL A 2 15.16 9.60 23.18
N ARG A 3 15.23 8.36 23.69
CA ARG A 3 16.14 7.31 23.20
C ARG A 3 15.60 6.69 21.90
N PRO A 4 16.48 6.21 20.99
CA PRO A 4 16.04 5.49 19.81
C PRO A 4 15.34 4.17 20.20
N ILE A 5 14.21 3.86 19.56
CA ILE A 5 13.50 2.58 19.77
C ILE A 5 14.23 1.48 19.01
N ARG A 6 14.86 0.56 19.75
CA ARG A 6 15.57 -0.62 19.22
C ARG A 6 14.84 -1.91 19.56
N LYS A 7 14.23 -1.97 20.74
CA LYS A 7 13.42 -3.10 21.22
C LYS A 7 12.05 -2.61 21.67
N ALA A 8 10.99 -3.24 21.18
CA ALA A 8 9.62 -2.96 21.57
C ALA A 8 8.98 -4.19 22.23
N ALA A 9 8.02 -3.97 23.13
CA ALA A 9 7.10 -5.01 23.58
C ALA A 9 5.69 -4.73 23.05
N VAL A 10 4.99 -5.77 22.63
CA VAL A 10 3.56 -5.71 22.32
C VAL A 10 2.84 -6.69 23.24
N ILE A 11 1.88 -6.19 24.01
CA ILE A 11 1.14 -6.97 25.00
C ILE A 11 -0.28 -7.22 24.49
N GLY A 12 -0.59 -8.49 24.23
CA GLY A 12 -1.79 -8.99 23.57
C GLY A 12 -1.45 -9.58 22.20
N ALA A 13 -1.57 -10.90 22.03
CA ALA A 13 -1.29 -11.59 20.77
C ALA A 13 -2.55 -11.84 19.93
N GLY A 14 -3.57 -10.98 20.12
CA GLY A 14 -4.71 -10.88 19.23
C GLY A 14 -4.33 -10.43 17.81
N VAL A 15 -5.32 -10.28 16.94
CA VAL A 15 -5.10 -9.92 15.52
C VAL A 15 -4.32 -8.62 15.39
N MET A 16 -4.67 -7.58 16.15
CA MET A 16 -4.00 -6.29 16.11
C MET A 16 -2.59 -6.35 16.70
N GLY A 17 -2.42 -6.84 17.93
CA GLY A 17 -1.10 -6.89 18.56
C GLY A 17 -0.08 -7.72 17.77
N ALA A 18 -0.47 -8.89 17.25
CA ALA A 18 0.40 -9.68 16.38
C ALA A 18 0.74 -8.95 15.06
N SER A 19 -0.19 -8.18 14.50
CA SER A 19 0.04 -7.41 13.27
C SER A 19 0.89 -6.15 13.51
N ILE A 20 0.78 -5.54 14.68
CA ILE A 20 1.67 -4.44 15.13
C ILE A 20 3.09 -4.99 15.30
N ALA A 21 3.25 -6.12 16.00
CA ALA A 21 4.55 -6.79 16.13
C ALA A 21 5.17 -7.10 14.75
N ALA A 22 4.37 -7.60 13.81
CA ALA A 22 4.82 -7.83 12.44
C ALA A 22 5.28 -6.54 11.73
N HIS A 23 4.57 -5.43 11.93
CA HIS A 23 4.92 -4.15 11.30
C HIS A 23 6.20 -3.54 11.90
N LEU A 24 6.39 -3.63 13.22
CA LEU A 24 7.64 -3.23 13.87
C LEU A 24 8.82 -4.09 13.39
N ALA A 25 8.63 -5.40 13.28
CA ALA A 25 9.63 -6.30 12.72
C ALA A 25 9.97 -5.98 11.25
N ASN A 26 8.98 -5.58 10.44
CA ASN A 26 9.22 -5.11 9.07
C ASN A 26 10.09 -3.84 9.02
N ALA A 27 10.04 -3.00 10.06
CA ALA A 27 10.90 -1.83 10.22
C ALA A 27 12.28 -2.15 10.84
N GLY A 28 12.57 -3.43 11.12
CA GLY A 28 13.85 -3.87 11.69
C GLY A 28 13.93 -3.78 13.22
N ILE A 29 12.81 -3.57 13.91
CA ILE A 29 12.76 -3.46 15.38
C ILE A 29 12.59 -4.86 15.98
N SER A 30 13.36 -5.18 17.01
CA SER A 30 13.18 -6.41 17.78
C SER A 30 11.92 -6.30 18.65
N VAL A 31 11.04 -7.30 18.60
CA VAL A 31 9.74 -7.28 19.29
C VAL A 31 9.61 -8.45 20.25
N LEU A 32 9.30 -8.16 21.51
CA LEU A 32 8.79 -9.13 22.47
C LEU A 32 7.26 -9.13 22.41
N LEU A 33 6.64 -10.19 21.90
CA LEU A 33 5.19 -10.34 21.86
C LEU A 33 4.76 -11.18 23.06
N LEU A 34 3.93 -10.60 23.94
CA LEU A 34 3.45 -11.24 25.17
C LEU A 34 1.93 -11.45 25.11
N ASP A 35 1.47 -12.56 25.69
CA ASP A 35 0.06 -12.80 26.01
C ASP A 35 -0.02 -13.66 27.29
N LEU A 36 -1.22 -13.94 27.76
CA LEU A 36 -1.45 -14.82 28.91
C LEU A 36 -0.89 -16.23 28.66
N ALA A 37 -0.31 -16.85 29.68
CA ALA A 37 0.00 -18.27 29.63
C ALA A 37 -1.30 -19.10 29.56
N PRO A 38 -1.32 -20.22 28.80
CA PRO A 38 -2.44 -21.14 28.83
C PRO A 38 -2.69 -21.65 30.26
N GLN A 39 -3.94 -21.56 30.73
CA GLN A 39 -4.34 -22.19 31.99
C GLN A 39 -4.36 -23.72 31.81
N ASP A 40 -3.75 -24.44 32.75
CA ASP A 40 -3.80 -25.91 32.79
C ASP A 40 -5.16 -26.33 33.34
N ASP A 41 -6.11 -26.64 32.46
CA ASP A 41 -7.49 -26.94 32.83
C ASP A 41 -7.70 -28.37 33.36
N GLY A 42 -6.64 -29.20 33.39
CA GLY A 42 -6.67 -30.60 33.83
C GLY A 42 -7.62 -31.50 33.02
N LYS A 43 -8.31 -30.98 31.99
CA LYS A 43 -9.40 -31.65 31.25
C LYS A 43 -9.02 -31.97 29.80
N SER A 44 -7.92 -31.43 29.28
CA SER A 44 -7.45 -31.68 27.91
C SER A 44 -6.70 -33.01 27.69
N ALA A 45 -6.66 -33.90 28.69
CA ALA A 45 -5.84 -35.13 28.71
C ALA A 45 -6.55 -36.40 28.17
N THR A 46 -7.50 -36.30 27.22
CA THR A 46 -8.24 -37.49 26.72
C THR A 46 -7.71 -38.11 25.44
N ASN A 47 -6.70 -37.54 24.78
CA ASN A 47 -6.05 -38.16 23.63
C ASN A 47 -4.61 -38.55 23.94
N VAL A 48 -4.29 -39.84 23.79
CA VAL A 48 -2.98 -40.43 24.05
C VAL A 48 -1.87 -39.80 23.17
N ALA A 49 -2.22 -39.18 22.04
CA ALA A 49 -1.31 -38.40 21.20
C ALA A 49 -0.88 -37.04 21.83
N THR A 50 -1.55 -36.58 22.89
CA THR A 50 -1.26 -35.31 23.58
C THR A 50 -0.26 -35.48 24.74
N LEU A 51 0.04 -36.73 25.15
CA LEU A 51 0.91 -37.02 26.30
C LEU A 51 2.41 -36.71 26.04
N THR A 52 2.83 -36.55 24.78
CA THR A 52 4.23 -36.25 24.40
C THR A 52 4.50 -34.78 24.06
N LYS A 53 3.48 -33.90 24.05
CA LYS A 53 3.66 -32.46 23.87
C LYS A 53 3.08 -31.70 25.05
N LYS A 54 3.90 -31.43 26.08
CA LYS A 54 3.61 -30.29 26.98
C LYS A 54 3.38 -29.08 26.08
N ARG A 55 2.16 -28.53 26.06
CA ARG A 55 1.89 -27.29 25.31
C ARG A 55 2.87 -26.23 25.83
N SER A 56 3.61 -25.60 24.92
CA SER A 56 4.48 -24.47 25.25
C SER A 56 3.71 -23.47 26.10
N ARG A 57 4.33 -22.90 27.14
CA ARG A 57 3.71 -21.83 27.93
C ARG A 57 3.49 -20.56 27.10
N ASN A 58 4.16 -20.46 25.94
CA ASN A 58 4.01 -19.39 24.96
C ASN A 58 3.03 -19.75 23.82
N TYR A 59 2.24 -20.82 23.97
CA TYR A 59 1.44 -21.38 22.88
C TYR A 59 0.48 -20.39 22.21
N LEU A 60 -0.15 -19.47 22.95
CA LEU A 60 -1.04 -18.45 22.37
C LEU A 60 -0.28 -17.52 21.41
N VAL A 61 0.89 -17.07 21.83
CA VAL A 61 1.76 -16.21 21.02
C VAL A 61 2.34 -16.97 19.83
N GLU A 62 2.82 -18.20 20.05
CA GLU A 62 3.33 -19.06 18.97
C GLU A 62 2.26 -19.30 17.89
N GLN A 63 1.00 -19.50 18.29
CA GLN A 63 -0.12 -19.60 17.37
C GLN A 63 -0.37 -18.30 16.60
N ALA A 64 -0.34 -17.15 17.28
CA ALA A 64 -0.51 -15.84 16.64
C ALA A 64 0.59 -15.62 15.58
N ILE A 65 1.85 -15.89 15.92
CA ILE A 65 2.99 -15.83 14.99
C ILE A 65 2.81 -16.80 13.82
N ALA A 66 2.32 -18.02 14.07
CA ALA A 66 2.03 -18.98 13.01
C ALA A 66 0.92 -18.50 12.06
N LYS A 67 -0.10 -17.78 12.57
CA LYS A 67 -1.19 -17.19 11.78
C LYS A 67 -0.69 -16.06 10.87
N LEU A 68 0.28 -15.24 11.31
CA LEU A 68 0.87 -14.17 10.48
C LEU A 68 1.39 -14.68 9.13
N LYS A 69 1.92 -15.91 9.08
CA LYS A 69 2.43 -16.55 7.85
C LYS A 69 1.36 -16.84 6.80
N LYS A 70 0.09 -16.90 7.20
CA LYS A 70 -1.04 -17.34 6.37
C LYS A 70 -2.08 -16.24 6.13
N GLN A 71 -2.07 -15.18 6.94
CA GLN A 71 -3.02 -14.08 6.87
C GLN A 71 -2.95 -13.33 5.53
N LYS A 72 -4.11 -12.89 5.02
CA LYS A 72 -4.24 -12.07 3.82
C LYS A 72 -5.10 -10.83 4.12
N PRO A 73 -4.66 -9.61 3.73
CA PRO A 73 -3.33 -9.29 3.17
C PRO A 73 -2.20 -9.59 4.18
N ALA A 74 -0.96 -9.76 3.68
CA ALA A 74 0.14 -10.30 4.47
C ALA A 74 0.71 -9.27 5.45
N PRO A 75 0.66 -9.49 6.78
CA PRO A 75 1.20 -8.53 7.76
C PRO A 75 2.72 -8.35 7.65
N LEU A 76 3.44 -9.42 7.28
CA LEU A 76 4.89 -9.42 7.12
C LEU A 76 5.26 -9.08 5.67
N ALA A 77 6.21 -8.17 5.51
CA ALA A 77 6.82 -7.85 4.22
C ALA A 77 7.68 -9.01 3.70
N SER A 78 8.33 -9.71 4.61
CA SER A 78 9.13 -10.91 4.35
C SER A 78 8.92 -11.90 5.49
N LYS A 79 8.93 -13.21 5.18
CA LYS A 79 8.90 -14.25 6.21
C LYS A 79 10.15 -14.22 7.09
N GLN A 80 11.27 -13.67 6.61
CA GLN A 80 12.50 -13.56 7.37
C GLN A 80 12.32 -12.63 8.58
N ALA A 81 11.50 -11.58 8.48
CA ALA A 81 11.28 -10.63 9.59
C ALA A 81 10.75 -11.29 10.88
N LEU A 82 10.22 -12.51 10.81
CA LEU A 82 9.81 -13.29 11.98
C LEU A 82 10.93 -13.55 12.98
N HIS A 83 12.20 -13.58 12.57
CA HIS A 83 13.31 -13.77 13.50
C HIS A 83 13.45 -12.62 14.52
N LEU A 84 12.82 -11.47 14.25
CA LEU A 84 12.78 -10.32 15.14
C LEU A 84 11.62 -10.39 16.15
N ILE A 85 10.73 -11.39 16.07
CA ILE A 85 9.59 -11.53 16.98
C ILE A 85 9.88 -12.67 17.97
N GLU A 86 10.20 -12.31 19.20
CA GLU A 86 10.31 -13.22 20.34
C GLU A 86 8.92 -13.47 20.93
N ALA A 87 8.58 -14.75 21.13
CA ALA A 87 7.35 -15.15 21.81
C ALA A 87 7.59 -15.32 23.31
N GLY A 88 6.79 -14.66 24.14
CA GLY A 88 6.81 -14.81 25.60
C GLY A 88 5.41 -14.81 26.22
N ASN A 89 5.33 -14.91 27.54
CA ASN A 89 4.08 -14.80 28.28
C ASN A 89 4.15 -13.84 29.48
N LEU A 90 2.99 -13.37 29.94
CA LEU A 90 2.89 -12.37 31.01
C LEU A 90 3.31 -12.89 32.39
N GLU A 91 3.39 -14.20 32.59
CA GLU A 91 3.77 -14.80 33.86
C GLU A 91 5.29 -15.01 33.97
N ASP A 92 5.94 -15.47 32.89
CA ASP A 92 7.35 -15.86 32.90
C ASP A 92 8.28 -14.77 32.36
N ASP A 93 7.80 -13.91 31.47
CA ASP A 93 8.64 -12.99 30.68
C ASP A 93 8.40 -11.50 30.99
N PHE A 94 7.53 -11.16 31.94
CA PHE A 94 7.13 -9.78 32.24
C PHE A 94 8.31 -8.88 32.64
N ASP A 95 9.30 -9.43 33.37
CA ASP A 95 10.51 -8.69 33.77
C ASP A 95 11.34 -8.21 32.58
N LYS A 96 11.23 -8.85 31.40
CA LYS A 96 11.94 -8.44 30.18
C LYS A 96 11.50 -7.06 29.67
N LEU A 97 10.37 -6.53 30.15
CA LEU A 97 9.92 -5.15 29.84
C LEU A 97 10.96 -4.09 30.26
N LYS A 98 11.83 -4.39 31.24
CA LYS A 98 12.98 -3.54 31.65
C LYS A 98 13.96 -3.24 30.51
N GLU A 99 13.99 -4.09 29.48
CA GLU A 99 14.91 -3.98 28.35
C GLU A 99 14.28 -3.31 27.12
N THR A 100 13.03 -2.85 27.22
CA THR A 100 12.28 -2.32 26.07
C THR A 100 12.23 -0.80 26.08
N ASP A 101 12.35 -0.21 24.88
CA ASP A 101 12.30 1.24 24.69
C ASP A 101 10.86 1.73 24.52
N TRP A 102 9.99 0.87 23.97
CA TRP A 102 8.58 1.15 23.72
C TRP A 102 7.69 -0.07 24.03
N ILE A 103 6.67 0.11 24.85
CA ILE A 103 5.70 -0.91 25.26
C ILE A 103 4.32 -0.53 24.72
N ILE A 104 3.70 -1.42 23.94
CA ILE A 104 2.38 -1.21 23.32
C ILE A 104 1.37 -2.17 23.93
N GLU A 105 0.37 -1.62 24.60
CA GLU A 105 -0.80 -2.34 25.09
C GLU A 105 -1.81 -2.54 23.95
N ALA A 106 -2.21 -3.79 23.71
CA ALA A 106 -3.19 -4.20 22.70
C ALA A 106 -4.05 -5.40 23.18
N ILE A 107 -4.44 -5.38 24.46
CA ILE A 107 -5.35 -6.35 25.08
C ILE A 107 -6.82 -5.96 24.84
N ILE A 108 -7.75 -6.74 25.39
CA ILE A 108 -9.19 -6.54 25.27
C ILE A 108 -9.62 -5.11 25.62
N GLU A 109 -10.70 -4.65 24.98
CA GLU A 109 -11.22 -3.29 25.12
C GLU A 109 -12.04 -3.14 26.41
N ASN A 110 -11.34 -3.19 27.55
CA ASN A 110 -11.88 -3.05 28.89
C ASN A 110 -10.97 -2.16 29.76
N LEU A 111 -11.51 -1.07 30.30
CA LEU A 111 -10.74 -0.07 31.05
C LEU A 111 -10.05 -0.68 32.29
N GLU A 112 -10.75 -1.50 33.06
CA GLU A 112 -10.21 -2.11 34.27
C GLU A 112 -9.01 -3.03 33.96
N ALA A 113 -9.15 -3.92 32.97
CA ALA A 113 -8.09 -4.82 32.55
C ALA A 113 -6.85 -4.04 32.05
N LYS A 114 -7.05 -2.95 31.29
CA LYS A 114 -5.97 -2.08 30.83
C LYS A 114 -5.29 -1.37 32.00
N THR A 115 -6.05 -0.74 32.89
CA THR A 115 -5.50 -0.05 34.06
C THR A 115 -4.68 -0.98 34.96
N GLN A 116 -5.16 -2.21 35.19
CA GLN A 116 -4.41 -3.22 35.96
C GLN A 116 -3.09 -3.63 35.28
N LEU A 117 -3.10 -3.81 33.96
CA LEU A 117 -1.90 -4.11 33.20
C LEU A 117 -0.90 -2.95 33.22
N LEU A 118 -1.36 -1.73 32.94
CA LEU A 118 -0.53 -0.52 32.96
C LEU A 118 0.08 -0.30 34.34
N ALA A 119 -0.62 -0.68 35.42
CA ALA A 119 -0.07 -0.62 36.77
C ALA A 119 1.16 -1.50 36.96
N LYS A 120 1.09 -2.75 36.50
CA LYS A 120 2.23 -3.67 36.54
C LYS A 120 3.38 -3.19 35.63
N ILE A 121 3.06 -2.64 34.46
CA ILE A 121 4.06 -2.09 33.54
C ILE A 121 4.83 -0.93 34.21
N ASP A 122 4.13 -0.05 34.91
CA ASP A 122 4.72 1.09 35.62
C ASP A 122 5.77 0.66 36.66
N GLU A 123 5.53 -0.45 37.37
CA GLU A 123 6.45 -1.01 38.35
C GLU A 123 7.74 -1.59 37.73
N VAL A 124 7.66 -2.11 36.50
CA VAL A 124 8.73 -2.93 35.89
C VAL A 124 9.49 -2.20 34.78
N ARG A 125 8.84 -1.33 34.01
CA ARG A 125 9.48 -0.68 32.84
C ARG A 125 10.71 0.14 33.25
N ALA A 126 11.62 0.33 32.30
CA ALA A 126 12.73 1.27 32.51
C ALA A 126 12.21 2.71 32.64
N PRO A 127 12.78 3.55 33.53
CA PRO A 127 12.45 4.97 33.60
C PRO A 127 12.61 5.67 32.24
N GLY A 128 11.62 6.47 31.86
CA GLY A 128 11.55 7.13 30.56
C GLY A 128 11.25 6.23 29.35
N ALA A 129 11.04 4.91 29.52
CA ALA A 129 10.53 4.07 28.44
C ALA A 129 9.10 4.51 28.07
N ILE A 130 8.83 4.58 26.77
CA ILE A 130 7.53 5.01 26.26
C ILE A 130 6.54 3.87 26.42
N VAL A 131 5.35 4.18 26.92
CA VAL A 131 4.24 3.23 27.00
C VAL A 131 3.09 3.79 26.18
N SER A 132 2.43 2.96 25.39
CA SER A 132 1.22 3.39 24.68
C SER A 132 0.13 2.35 24.68
N SER A 133 -1.10 2.80 24.43
CA SER A 133 -2.27 1.93 24.21
C SER A 133 -2.74 2.03 22.76
N ASN A 134 -3.03 0.88 22.15
CA ASN A 134 -3.72 0.75 20.88
C ASN A 134 -5.26 0.67 21.05
N THR A 135 -5.80 1.24 22.13
CA THR A 135 -7.25 1.38 22.28
C THR A 135 -7.87 2.06 21.05
N SER A 136 -9.12 1.72 20.74
CA SER A 136 -9.89 2.30 19.64
C SER A 136 -10.95 3.30 20.11
N GLY A 137 -11.06 3.55 21.41
CA GLY A 137 -12.00 4.54 21.95
C GLY A 137 -12.14 4.64 23.47
N ILE A 138 -11.34 3.92 24.27
CA ILE A 138 -11.26 4.13 25.73
C ILE A 138 -10.40 5.37 26.00
N SER A 139 -10.82 6.19 26.96
CA SER A 139 -10.06 7.40 27.35
C SER A 139 -8.64 7.07 27.78
N VAL A 140 -7.67 7.64 27.06
CA VAL A 140 -6.23 7.55 27.35
C VAL A 140 -5.91 8.25 28.67
N GLU A 141 -6.59 9.36 28.96
CA GLU A 141 -6.48 10.05 30.25
C GLU A 141 -6.87 9.12 31.40
N ALA A 142 -8.04 8.49 31.32
CA ALA A 142 -8.57 7.60 32.36
C ALA A 142 -7.62 6.43 32.65
N MET A 143 -6.98 5.86 31.63
CA MET A 143 -6.02 4.75 31.77
C MET A 143 -4.76 5.12 32.58
N SER A 144 -4.38 6.40 32.62
CA SER A 144 -3.10 6.86 33.21
C SER A 144 -3.22 7.44 34.62
N GLN A 145 -4.44 7.72 35.11
CA GLN A 145 -4.68 8.57 36.29
C GLN A 145 -3.95 8.13 37.57
N GLU A 146 -3.83 6.84 37.82
CA GLU A 146 -3.22 6.30 39.06
C GLU A 146 -1.77 5.85 38.87
N ARG A 147 -1.10 6.26 37.78
CA ARG A 147 0.28 5.90 37.49
C ARG A 147 1.29 6.90 38.04
N SER A 148 2.56 6.48 38.11
CA SER A 148 3.68 7.33 38.52
C SER A 148 3.84 8.56 37.62
N LEU A 149 4.47 9.61 38.14
CA LEU A 149 4.72 10.84 37.37
C LEU A 149 5.58 10.57 36.13
N ASP A 150 6.59 9.71 36.26
CA ASP A 150 7.42 9.32 35.11
C ASP A 150 6.60 8.55 34.07
N PHE A 151 5.64 7.72 34.48
CA PHE A 151 4.79 7.00 33.53
C PHE A 151 3.90 7.96 32.76
N LYS A 152 3.18 8.83 33.46
CA LYS A 152 2.27 9.80 32.84
C LYS A 152 3.00 10.69 31.83
N ALA A 153 4.22 11.11 32.17
CA ALA A 153 5.09 11.90 31.29
C ALA A 153 5.48 11.19 29.97
N HIS A 154 5.45 9.86 29.92
CA HIS A 154 5.87 9.05 28.76
C HIS A 154 4.77 8.08 28.28
N PHE A 155 3.51 8.35 28.64
CA PHE A 155 2.35 7.58 28.22
C PHE A 155 1.50 8.34 27.21
N LEU A 156 0.99 7.67 26.18
CA LEU A 156 0.10 8.24 25.16
C LEU A 156 -0.68 7.15 24.42
N GLY A 157 -1.74 7.52 23.70
CA GLY A 157 -2.41 6.62 22.76
C GLY A 157 -1.63 6.52 21.45
N THR A 158 -1.52 5.30 20.90
CA THR A 158 -1.01 5.03 19.55
C THR A 158 -1.97 4.09 18.83
N HIS A 159 -3.00 4.64 18.21
CA HIS A 159 -4.06 3.86 17.60
C HIS A 159 -3.73 3.54 16.13
N PHE A 160 -3.32 2.30 15.91
CA PHE A 160 -3.06 1.72 14.59
C PHE A 160 -4.34 1.21 13.94
N PHE A 161 -4.44 1.36 12.62
CA PHE A 161 -5.56 0.87 11.84
C PHE A 161 -5.25 -0.47 11.17
N ASN A 162 -6.21 -1.39 11.17
CA ASN A 162 -6.05 -2.74 10.64
C ASN A 162 -6.22 -2.77 9.10
N PRO A 163 -5.27 -3.30 8.31
CA PRO A 163 -3.97 -3.88 8.70
C PRO A 163 -2.84 -2.83 8.82
N PRO A 164 -2.05 -2.83 9.92
CA PRO A 164 -1.04 -1.79 10.19
C PRO A 164 0.03 -1.64 9.12
N ARG A 165 0.38 -2.70 8.40
CA ARG A 165 1.35 -2.60 7.30
C ARG A 165 0.86 -1.70 6.15
N TYR A 166 -0.45 -1.70 5.87
CA TYR A 166 -1.00 -1.10 4.65
C TYR A 166 -1.73 0.22 4.90
N LEU A 167 -2.44 0.34 6.03
CA LEU A 167 -3.08 1.60 6.40
C LEU A 167 -2.06 2.56 6.99
N LYS A 168 -2.05 3.78 6.47
CA LYS A 168 -1.02 4.78 6.78
C LYS A 168 -1.27 5.46 8.11
N LEU A 169 -2.53 5.52 8.56
CA LEU A 169 -2.88 6.29 9.74
C LEU A 169 -2.29 5.68 11.01
N LEU A 170 -1.71 6.56 11.81
CA LEU A 170 -1.50 6.40 13.24
C LEU A 170 -2.08 7.63 13.93
N GLU A 171 -3.12 7.43 14.75
CA GLU A 171 -3.59 8.49 15.64
C GLU A 171 -2.70 8.47 16.90
N VAL A 172 -2.12 9.61 17.23
CA VAL A 172 -1.36 9.83 18.46
C VAL A 172 -2.22 10.68 19.40
N ILE A 173 -2.45 10.17 20.61
CA ILE A 173 -3.36 10.77 21.59
C ILE A 173 -2.58 11.09 22.86
N PRO A 174 -1.93 12.26 22.96
CA PRO A 174 -1.25 12.66 24.19
C PRO A 174 -2.28 12.95 25.29
N THR A 175 -1.93 12.59 26.52
CA THR A 175 -2.59 13.09 27.73
C THR A 175 -2.07 14.48 28.08
N LYS A 176 -2.74 15.18 29.00
CA LYS A 176 -2.31 16.46 29.56
C LYS A 176 -0.95 16.39 30.23
N GLU A 177 -0.57 15.22 30.74
CA GLU A 177 0.71 14.99 31.42
C GLU A 177 1.80 14.47 30.47
N THR A 178 1.43 14.04 29.26
CA THR A 178 2.38 13.56 28.27
C THR A 178 3.32 14.69 27.88
N LYS A 179 4.64 14.47 27.99
CA LYS A 179 5.60 15.48 27.57
C LYS A 179 5.53 15.71 26.06
N THR A 180 5.57 16.97 25.65
CA THR A 180 5.62 17.36 24.23
C THR A 180 6.78 16.69 23.48
N GLU A 181 7.96 16.57 24.11
CA GLU A 181 9.12 15.88 23.50
C GLU A 181 8.85 14.40 23.16
N VAL A 182 7.97 13.73 23.91
CA VAL A 182 7.57 12.33 23.65
C VAL A 182 6.62 12.27 22.47
N THR A 183 5.63 13.15 22.41
CA THR A 183 4.67 13.24 21.30
C THR A 183 5.37 13.56 19.98
N GLU A 184 6.27 14.55 19.99
CA GLU A 184 7.07 14.93 18.81
C GLU A 184 7.99 13.80 18.35
N PHE A 185 8.67 13.13 19.30
CA PHE A 185 9.50 11.96 18.98
C PHE A 185 8.68 10.83 18.38
N MET A 186 7.53 10.47 18.97
CA MET A 186 6.68 9.39 18.46
C MET A 186 6.14 9.70 17.08
N ARG A 187 5.82 10.98 16.81
CA ARG A 187 5.43 11.44 15.49
C ARG A 187 6.56 11.27 14.47
N GLU A 188 7.74 11.82 14.74
CA GLU A 188 8.88 11.73 13.81
C GLU A 188 9.30 10.27 13.61
N PHE A 189 9.31 9.46 14.67
CA PHE A 189 9.60 8.03 14.60
C PHE A 189 8.59 7.27 13.74
N ALA A 190 7.29 7.50 13.94
CA ALA A 190 6.26 6.84 13.15
C ALA A 190 6.31 7.25 11.66
N GLU A 191 6.54 8.52 11.37
CA GLU A 191 6.71 9.03 10.00
C GLU A 191 7.94 8.43 9.32
N THR A 192 9.09 8.36 10.01
CA THR A 192 10.37 7.99 9.40
C THR A 192 10.68 6.50 9.44
N ALA A 193 10.48 5.85 10.58
CA ALA A 193 10.83 4.44 10.79
C ALA A 193 9.67 3.50 10.46
N LEU A 194 8.42 3.89 10.71
CA LEU A 194 7.26 3.03 10.45
C LEU A 194 6.54 3.33 9.12
N GLY A 195 6.83 4.49 8.50
CA GLY A 195 6.19 4.88 7.25
C GLY A 195 4.72 5.23 7.39
N LYS A 196 4.34 5.76 8.56
CA LYS A 196 2.99 6.19 8.93
C LYS A 196 2.74 7.66 8.59
N GLY A 197 1.49 7.98 8.33
CA GLY A 197 0.97 9.34 8.43
C GLY A 197 0.37 9.51 9.83
N VAL A 198 0.79 10.55 10.53
CA VAL A 198 0.45 10.75 11.94
C VAL A 198 -0.47 11.95 12.08
N VAL A 199 -1.59 11.74 12.76
CA VAL A 199 -2.47 12.83 13.19
C VAL A 199 -2.50 12.86 14.71
N GLU A 200 -2.59 14.05 15.29
CA GLU A 200 -2.81 14.23 16.72
C GLU A 200 -4.30 14.33 16.99
N ALA A 201 -4.82 13.36 17.74
CA ALA A 201 -6.23 13.30 18.09
C ALA A 201 -6.42 13.66 19.57
N LYS A 202 -7.55 14.30 19.86
CA LYS A 202 -7.98 14.57 21.24
C LYS A 202 -8.56 13.31 21.86
N ASP A 203 -8.43 13.19 23.18
CA ASP A 203 -8.96 12.07 23.96
C ASP A 203 -10.50 12.17 24.06
N THR A 204 -11.17 11.74 23.00
CA THR A 204 -12.63 11.73 22.86
C THR A 204 -13.07 10.36 22.34
N PRO A 205 -14.34 9.96 22.55
CA PRO A 205 -14.85 8.68 22.08
C PRO A 205 -14.53 8.47 20.59
N ASN A 206 -13.88 7.36 20.26
CA ASN A 206 -13.47 6.97 18.91
C ASN A 206 -12.53 7.96 18.16
N PHE A 207 -11.89 8.90 18.87
CA PHE A 207 -10.89 9.82 18.32
C PHE A 207 -11.38 10.54 17.05
N ILE A 208 -10.61 10.56 15.95
CA ILE A 208 -10.97 11.26 14.72
C ILE A 208 -11.61 10.30 13.72
N ALA A 209 -10.84 9.32 13.23
CA ALA A 209 -11.21 8.56 12.05
C ALA A 209 -12.42 7.66 12.33
N ASN A 210 -12.43 6.96 13.46
CA ASN A 210 -13.55 6.07 13.82
C ASN A 210 -14.82 6.87 14.11
N ARG A 211 -14.71 8.09 14.65
CA ARG A 211 -15.85 8.98 14.89
C ARG A 211 -16.52 9.41 13.58
N ILE A 212 -15.76 10.02 12.68
CA ILE A 212 -16.28 10.48 11.38
C ILE A 212 -16.70 9.32 10.47
N GLY A 213 -15.86 8.28 10.38
CA GLY A 213 -16.10 7.12 9.53
C GLY A 213 -17.33 6.32 9.92
N THR A 214 -17.53 6.07 11.22
CA THR A 214 -18.70 5.33 11.72
C THR A 214 -19.97 6.14 11.54
N TYR A 215 -19.95 7.44 11.83
CA TYR A 215 -21.09 8.33 11.59
C TYR A 215 -21.53 8.29 10.13
N GLY A 216 -20.60 8.54 9.19
CA GLY A 216 -20.93 8.55 7.77
C GLY A 216 -21.42 7.21 7.23
N LEU A 217 -20.99 6.11 7.86
CA LEU A 217 -21.51 4.80 7.52
C LEU A 217 -22.95 4.61 8.01
N LEU A 218 -23.25 4.97 9.26
CA LEU A 218 -24.61 4.85 9.80
C LEU A 218 -25.59 5.74 9.04
N VAL A 219 -25.19 6.96 8.69
CA VAL A 219 -25.94 7.84 7.77
C VAL A 219 -26.21 7.13 6.45
N THR A 220 -25.19 6.49 5.87
CA THR A 220 -25.36 5.76 4.59
C THR A 220 -26.39 4.63 4.71
N VAL A 221 -26.42 3.92 5.84
CA VAL A 221 -27.41 2.86 6.10
C VAL A 221 -28.81 3.45 6.25
N ASP A 222 -28.96 4.54 6.99
CA ASP A 222 -30.25 5.20 7.19
C ASP A 222 -30.85 5.73 5.88
N GLU A 223 -30.01 6.39 5.07
CA GLU A 223 -30.41 6.88 3.74
C GLU A 223 -30.72 5.74 2.76
N MET A 224 -30.00 4.61 2.85
CA MET A 224 -30.33 3.40 2.09
C MET A 224 -31.75 2.92 2.41
N LEU A 225 -32.11 2.84 3.70
CA LEU A 225 -33.43 2.39 4.14
C LEU A 225 -34.53 3.36 3.69
N LYS A 226 -34.32 4.67 3.86
CA LYS A 226 -35.27 5.72 3.42
C LYS A 226 -35.51 5.69 1.92
N ALA A 227 -34.46 5.50 1.13
CA ALA A 227 -34.54 5.45 -0.32
C ALA A 227 -35.01 4.09 -0.86
N ASN A 228 -35.20 3.08 0.01
CA ASN A 228 -35.44 1.69 -0.39
C ASN A 228 -34.40 1.18 -1.42
N ALA A 229 -33.15 1.61 -1.26
CA ALA A 229 -32.05 1.24 -2.13
C ALA A 229 -31.43 -0.08 -1.67
N SER A 230 -30.96 -0.89 -2.62
CA SER A 230 -30.21 -2.10 -2.30
C SER A 230 -28.76 -1.80 -1.89
N ILE A 231 -28.15 -2.75 -1.17
CA ILE A 231 -26.73 -2.73 -0.79
C ILE A 231 -25.83 -2.48 -2.02
N GLY A 232 -26.08 -3.17 -3.13
CA GLY A 232 -25.30 -3.04 -4.36
C GLY A 232 -25.47 -1.70 -5.07
N GLU A 233 -26.64 -1.07 -4.98
CA GLU A 233 -26.88 0.28 -5.49
C GLU A 233 -26.09 1.33 -4.69
N ILE A 234 -26.10 1.25 -3.36
CA ILE A 234 -25.28 2.12 -2.50
C ILE A 234 -23.79 1.97 -2.82
N ASP A 235 -23.29 0.74 -2.87
CA ASP A 235 -21.87 0.47 -3.15
C ASP A 235 -21.47 0.89 -4.59
N SER A 236 -22.44 1.07 -5.50
CA SER A 236 -22.19 1.56 -6.86
C SER A 236 -21.88 3.06 -6.91
N VAL A 237 -22.38 3.85 -5.95
CA VAL A 237 -22.19 5.31 -5.91
C VAL A 237 -21.22 5.75 -4.80
N THR A 238 -21.10 5.00 -3.72
CA THR A 238 -20.22 5.31 -2.57
C THR A 238 -18.81 4.73 -2.70
N GLY A 239 -18.42 4.25 -3.88
CA GLY A 239 -17.11 3.64 -4.14
C GLY A 239 -16.10 4.58 -4.82
N PRO A 240 -15.36 4.08 -5.85
CA PRO A 240 -14.34 4.86 -6.56
C PRO A 240 -14.83 6.17 -7.19
N LEU A 241 -16.13 6.28 -7.48
CA LEU A 241 -16.77 7.49 -8.04
C LEU A 241 -16.48 8.72 -7.18
N ILE A 242 -16.61 8.58 -5.85
CA ILE A 242 -16.50 9.69 -4.89
C ILE A 242 -15.17 9.72 -4.13
N GLY A 243 -14.19 8.89 -4.50
CA GLY A 243 -12.90 8.88 -3.79
C GLY A 243 -12.67 7.70 -2.89
N ARG A 244 -13.62 6.79 -2.73
CA ARG A 244 -13.50 5.69 -1.75
C ARG A 244 -12.90 4.41 -2.36
N PRO A 245 -12.40 3.48 -1.53
CA PRO A 245 -11.86 2.20 -2.00
C PRO A 245 -12.86 1.41 -2.87
N LYS A 246 -12.35 0.43 -3.65
CA LYS A 246 -13.20 -0.45 -4.49
C LYS A 246 -14.18 -1.31 -3.70
N SER A 247 -13.96 -1.47 -2.39
CA SER A 247 -14.87 -2.12 -1.45
C SER A 247 -16.04 -1.23 -1.04
N ALA A 248 -16.08 0.04 -1.45
CA ALA A 248 -17.17 0.98 -1.17
C ALA A 248 -17.58 0.97 0.31
N THR A 249 -18.88 0.91 0.62
CA THR A 249 -19.37 1.03 2.00
C THR A 249 -19.60 -0.34 2.63
N PHE A 250 -20.52 -1.14 2.09
CA PHE A 250 -20.96 -2.39 2.71
C PHE A 250 -19.93 -3.51 2.55
N ARG A 251 -19.24 -3.58 1.41
CA ARG A 251 -18.15 -4.55 1.28
C ARG A 251 -16.95 -4.17 2.16
N THR A 252 -16.76 -2.91 2.52
CA THR A 252 -15.78 -2.52 3.54
C THR A 252 -16.21 -3.01 4.93
N LEU A 253 -17.50 -2.90 5.29
CA LEU A 253 -18.02 -3.51 6.53
C LEU A 253 -17.83 -5.01 6.59
N ASP A 254 -18.03 -5.73 5.48
CA ASP A 254 -17.76 -7.16 5.44
C ASP A 254 -16.27 -7.47 5.68
N VAL A 255 -15.36 -6.61 5.23
CA VAL A 255 -13.92 -6.79 5.44
C VAL A 255 -13.51 -6.49 6.88
N VAL A 256 -14.05 -5.43 7.48
CA VAL A 256 -13.79 -5.04 8.88
C VAL A 256 -14.42 -6.03 9.84
N GLY A 257 -15.66 -6.43 9.57
CA GLY A 257 -16.50 -7.24 10.42
C GLY A 257 -17.61 -6.41 11.08
N LEU A 258 -18.85 -6.87 10.93
CA LEU A 258 -20.02 -6.16 11.46
C LEU A 258 -20.01 -6.05 12.98
N ASP A 259 -19.57 -7.10 13.68
CA ASP A 259 -19.43 -7.12 15.14
C ASP A 259 -18.45 -6.05 15.66
N THR A 260 -17.32 -5.87 14.97
CA THR A 260 -16.34 -4.83 15.31
C THR A 260 -16.94 -3.44 15.08
N PHE A 261 -17.64 -3.24 13.97
CA PHE A 261 -18.33 -2.00 13.68
C PHE A 261 -19.41 -1.66 14.73
N LEU A 262 -20.24 -2.63 15.12
CA LEU A 262 -21.29 -2.44 16.13
C LEU A 262 -20.68 -2.07 17.50
N HIS A 263 -19.53 -2.65 17.85
CA HIS A 263 -18.81 -2.28 19.08
C HIS A 263 -18.30 -0.84 19.04
N VAL A 264 -17.68 -0.42 17.93
CA VAL A 264 -17.21 0.96 17.73
C VAL A 264 -18.36 1.96 17.77
N ALA A 265 -19.49 1.65 17.13
CA ALA A 265 -20.70 2.49 17.19
C ALA A 265 -21.25 2.60 18.63
N LYS A 266 -21.26 1.49 19.36
CA LYS A 266 -21.73 1.43 20.74
C LYS A 266 -20.91 2.35 21.67
N ASN A 267 -19.60 2.44 21.50
CA ASN A 267 -18.76 3.31 22.33
C ASN A 267 -19.20 4.79 22.25
N VAL A 268 -19.48 5.29 21.04
CA VAL A 268 -19.97 6.67 20.88
C VAL A 268 -21.40 6.80 21.38
N TYR A 269 -22.25 5.80 21.13
CA TYR A 269 -23.62 5.79 21.66
C TYR A 269 -23.65 5.91 23.19
N GLU A 270 -22.79 5.21 23.91
CA GLU A 270 -22.77 5.24 25.38
C GLU A 270 -22.25 6.59 25.92
N GLU A 271 -21.28 7.20 25.25
CA GLU A 271 -20.58 8.42 25.70
C GLU A 271 -21.11 9.74 25.10
N THR A 272 -22.15 9.70 24.26
CA THR A 272 -22.77 10.90 23.66
C THR A 272 -24.26 11.00 23.96
N GLU A 273 -24.82 12.18 23.68
CA GLU A 273 -26.22 12.53 23.93
C GLU A 273 -26.91 13.07 22.66
N GLY A 274 -28.22 13.32 22.75
CA GLY A 274 -28.99 14.01 21.71
C GLY A 274 -29.09 13.27 20.38
N THR A 275 -29.09 14.03 19.28
CA THR A 275 -29.23 13.52 17.90
C THR A 275 -28.03 12.69 17.47
N GLU A 276 -26.84 13.03 17.96
CA GLU A 276 -25.62 12.24 17.73
C GLU A 276 -25.80 10.83 18.29
N LYS A 277 -26.18 10.70 19.56
CA LYS A 277 -26.46 9.40 20.18
C LYS A 277 -27.44 8.56 19.36
N ALA A 278 -28.53 9.17 18.89
CA ALA A 278 -29.54 8.47 18.09
C ALA A 278 -28.97 7.92 16.77
N MET A 279 -28.10 8.67 16.10
CA MET A 279 -27.45 8.22 14.85
C MET A 279 -26.49 7.05 15.09
N PHE A 280 -25.85 7.01 16.26
CA PHE A 280 -24.94 5.93 16.65
C PHE A 280 -25.65 4.65 17.11
N ASP A 281 -26.98 4.59 17.12
CA ASP A 281 -27.74 3.35 17.35
C ASP A 281 -27.98 2.58 16.04
N PRO A 282 -27.30 1.43 15.81
CA PRO A 282 -27.41 0.74 14.52
C PRO A 282 -28.82 0.16 14.28
N PRO A 283 -29.32 0.15 13.04
CA PRO A 283 -30.64 -0.38 12.71
C PRO A 283 -30.82 -1.84 13.12
N ALA A 284 -32.08 -2.22 13.38
CA ALA A 284 -32.44 -3.55 13.89
C ALA A 284 -31.92 -4.71 13.02
N PHE A 285 -31.91 -4.56 11.69
CA PHE A 285 -31.46 -5.61 10.79
C PHE A 285 -29.96 -5.91 10.94
N MET A 286 -29.13 -4.90 11.21
CA MET A 286 -27.69 -5.09 11.46
C MET A 286 -27.45 -5.82 12.79
N LYS A 287 -28.22 -5.48 13.83
CA LYS A 287 -28.17 -6.20 15.11
C LYS A 287 -28.59 -7.66 14.94
N GLU A 288 -29.59 -7.93 14.12
CA GLU A 288 -30.04 -9.30 13.80
C GLU A 288 -29.01 -10.08 12.97
N MET A 289 -28.38 -9.46 11.98
CA MET A 289 -27.25 -10.07 11.25
C MET A 289 -26.14 -10.52 12.19
N ALA A 290 -25.77 -9.68 13.15
CA ALA A 290 -24.73 -10.02 14.14
C ALA A 290 -25.16 -11.21 15.03
N LYS A 291 -26.42 -11.24 15.48
CA LYS A 291 -26.97 -12.40 16.23
C LYS A 291 -26.92 -13.70 15.43
N ARG A 292 -27.12 -13.63 14.10
CA ARG A 292 -27.02 -14.78 13.18
C ARG A 292 -25.59 -15.16 12.80
N GLY A 293 -24.59 -14.41 13.26
CA GLY A 293 -23.19 -14.63 12.88
C GLY A 293 -22.85 -14.19 11.45
N TRP A 294 -23.69 -13.38 10.81
CA TRP A 294 -23.45 -12.82 9.47
C TRP A 294 -22.55 -11.58 9.57
N ILE A 295 -21.33 -11.81 10.04
CA ILE A 295 -20.37 -10.76 10.44
C ILE A 295 -19.31 -10.48 9.37
N GLY A 296 -19.59 -10.83 8.10
CA GLY A 296 -18.77 -10.46 6.95
C GLY A 296 -17.83 -11.55 6.46
N ALA A 297 -16.70 -11.13 5.87
CA ALA A 297 -15.75 -12.00 5.19
C ALA A 297 -15.13 -13.06 6.11
N LYS A 298 -14.99 -12.76 7.41
CA LYS A 298 -14.42 -13.69 8.39
C LYS A 298 -15.34 -14.87 8.74
N SER A 299 -16.65 -14.72 8.57
CA SER A 299 -17.65 -15.80 8.69
C SER A 299 -18.09 -16.33 7.31
N GLY A 300 -17.55 -15.79 6.22
CA GLY A 300 -17.93 -16.14 4.85
C GLY A 300 -19.26 -15.53 4.38
N GLN A 301 -19.95 -14.78 5.23
CA GLN A 301 -21.31 -14.28 5.01
C GLN A 301 -21.55 -12.97 5.80
N GLY A 302 -22.10 -11.95 5.15
CA GLY A 302 -22.43 -10.65 5.75
C GLY A 302 -23.41 -9.84 4.89
N PHE A 303 -23.07 -8.61 4.51
CA PHE A 303 -23.85 -7.85 3.53
C PHE A 303 -23.80 -8.50 2.14
N TYR A 304 -22.69 -9.18 1.84
CA TYR A 304 -22.51 -10.01 0.67
C TYR A 304 -22.28 -11.48 1.02
N LEU A 305 -22.72 -12.36 0.12
CA LEU A 305 -22.43 -13.79 0.13
C LEU A 305 -21.80 -14.19 -1.21
N LYS A 306 -20.71 -14.95 -1.15
CA LYS A 306 -20.06 -15.48 -2.35
C LYS A 306 -20.31 -16.98 -2.47
N GLU A 307 -21.07 -17.37 -3.49
CA GLU A 307 -21.45 -18.75 -3.75
C GLU A 307 -21.20 -19.07 -5.23
N ASN A 308 -20.54 -20.20 -5.52
CA ASN A 308 -20.24 -20.67 -6.89
C ASN A 308 -19.59 -19.60 -7.82
N GLY A 309 -18.82 -18.67 -7.23
CA GLY A 309 -18.17 -17.58 -7.97
C GLY A 309 -19.06 -16.35 -8.21
N ALA A 310 -20.37 -16.45 -7.99
CA ALA A 310 -21.29 -15.33 -7.98
C ALA A 310 -21.25 -14.58 -6.63
N ILE A 311 -21.63 -13.30 -6.65
CA ILE A 311 -21.74 -12.46 -5.46
C ILE A 311 -23.20 -12.03 -5.33
N TYR A 312 -23.81 -12.42 -4.23
CA TYR A 312 -25.17 -12.05 -3.84
C TYR A 312 -25.12 -10.98 -2.74
N GLU A 313 -26.18 -10.19 -2.64
CA GLU A 313 -26.35 -9.14 -1.62
C GLU A 313 -27.54 -9.46 -0.72
N LEU A 314 -27.47 -9.05 0.54
CA LEU A 314 -28.54 -9.24 1.51
C LEU A 314 -29.70 -8.27 1.25
N ASN A 315 -30.94 -8.78 1.26
CA ASN A 315 -32.12 -7.94 1.41
C ASN A 315 -32.41 -7.72 2.91
N PRO A 316 -32.34 -6.47 3.42
CA PRO A 316 -32.48 -6.19 4.85
C PRO A 316 -33.90 -6.43 5.40
N HIS A 317 -34.91 -6.56 4.52
CA HIS A 317 -36.29 -6.80 4.92
C HIS A 317 -36.63 -8.30 4.99
N THR A 318 -36.16 -9.09 4.02
CA THR A 318 -36.49 -10.53 3.94
C THR A 318 -35.41 -11.43 4.57
N PHE A 319 -34.20 -10.92 4.75
CA PHE A 319 -33.01 -11.69 5.14
C PHE A 319 -32.61 -12.77 4.12
N GLU A 320 -33.01 -12.61 2.86
CA GLU A 320 -32.60 -13.47 1.74
C GLU A 320 -31.48 -12.83 0.92
N TYR A 321 -30.65 -13.66 0.29
CA TYR A 321 -29.58 -13.21 -0.61
C TYR A 321 -30.07 -13.17 -2.05
N GLU A 322 -29.97 -12.00 -2.67
CA GLU A 322 -30.43 -11.73 -4.04
C GLU A 322 -29.24 -11.43 -4.98
N PRO A 323 -29.39 -11.59 -6.30
CA PRO A 323 -28.38 -11.15 -7.25
C PRO A 323 -28.07 -9.66 -7.07
N ARG A 324 -26.78 -9.33 -7.00
CA ARG A 324 -26.30 -7.95 -6.77
C ARG A 324 -26.88 -6.95 -7.78
N LYS A 325 -27.53 -5.90 -7.28
CA LYS A 325 -28.03 -4.77 -8.09
C LYS A 325 -26.95 -3.69 -8.25
N LYS A 326 -27.15 -2.80 -9.24
CA LYS A 326 -26.26 -1.67 -9.51
C LYS A 326 -27.09 -0.42 -9.82
N MET A 327 -26.68 0.71 -9.26
CA MET A 327 -27.30 2.00 -9.55
C MET A 327 -27.09 2.35 -11.02
N LYS A 328 -28.17 2.78 -11.68
CA LYS A 328 -28.15 3.30 -13.06
C LYS A 328 -28.74 4.70 -13.03
N ALA A 329 -27.94 5.70 -13.35
CA ALA A 329 -28.37 7.09 -13.41
C ALA A 329 -27.64 7.84 -14.55
N PRO A 330 -28.30 8.77 -15.26
CA PRO A 330 -27.68 9.53 -16.34
C PRO A 330 -26.39 10.25 -15.92
N SER A 331 -26.35 10.82 -14.71
CA SER A 331 -25.17 11.52 -14.18
C SER A 331 -23.95 10.60 -14.05
N MET A 332 -24.15 9.31 -13.72
CA MET A 332 -23.06 8.34 -13.60
C MET A 332 -22.42 8.04 -14.96
N GLU A 333 -23.18 8.02 -16.05
CA GLU A 333 -22.65 7.85 -17.40
C GLU A 333 -21.91 9.10 -17.86
N GLN A 334 -22.46 10.30 -17.60
CA GLN A 334 -21.80 11.57 -17.90
C GLN A 334 -20.47 11.73 -17.13
N ALA A 335 -20.44 11.31 -15.86
CA ALA A 335 -19.23 11.35 -15.05
C ALA A 335 -18.08 10.52 -15.64
N LYS A 336 -18.34 9.48 -16.44
CA LYS A 336 -17.27 8.71 -17.10
C LYS A 336 -16.49 9.55 -18.12
N LEU A 337 -17.10 10.58 -18.70
CA LEU A 337 -16.49 11.46 -19.70
C LEU A 337 -15.62 12.57 -19.08
N MET A 338 -15.78 12.82 -17.77
CA MET A 338 -15.03 13.88 -17.08
C MET A 338 -13.58 13.46 -16.80
N LYS A 339 -12.65 14.42 -16.86
CA LYS A 339 -11.22 14.16 -16.66
C LYS A 339 -10.82 14.13 -15.18
N SER A 340 -11.23 15.13 -14.40
CA SER A 340 -10.85 15.24 -12.97
C SER A 340 -11.88 14.59 -12.05
N LYS A 341 -11.42 14.15 -10.88
CA LYS A 341 -12.29 13.51 -9.89
C LYS A 341 -13.28 14.48 -9.27
N SER A 342 -12.85 15.70 -8.96
CA SER A 342 -13.73 16.77 -8.49
C SER A 342 -14.85 17.06 -9.48
N ALA A 343 -14.56 17.11 -10.78
CA ALA A 343 -15.59 17.30 -11.81
C ALA A 343 -16.58 16.12 -11.87
N LYS A 344 -16.10 14.88 -11.72
CA LYS A 344 -16.96 13.69 -11.63
C LYS A 344 -17.90 13.76 -10.44
N LEU A 345 -17.34 14.00 -9.26
CA LEU A 345 -18.09 14.10 -8.02
C LEU A 345 -19.15 15.19 -8.12
N ARG A 346 -18.75 16.41 -8.53
CA ARG A 346 -19.64 17.55 -8.66
C ARG A 346 -20.76 17.27 -9.66
N ALA A 347 -20.46 16.69 -10.82
CA ALA A 347 -21.46 16.36 -11.83
C ALA A 347 -22.55 15.40 -11.32
N VAL A 348 -22.19 14.42 -10.47
CA VAL A 348 -23.18 13.47 -9.91
C VAL A 348 -23.94 14.08 -8.75
N VAL A 349 -23.26 14.69 -7.78
CA VAL A 349 -23.92 15.22 -6.56
C VAL A 349 -24.91 16.34 -6.86
N TRP A 350 -24.63 17.16 -7.89
CA TRP A 350 -25.53 18.23 -8.31
C TRP A 350 -26.63 17.78 -9.29
N ALA A 351 -26.65 16.53 -9.73
CA ALA A 351 -27.66 16.03 -10.63
C ALA A 351 -29.00 15.79 -9.91
N ASP A 352 -30.10 16.15 -10.57
CA ASP A 352 -31.45 15.79 -10.12
C ASP A 352 -31.85 14.40 -10.64
N ASP A 353 -31.11 13.38 -10.20
CA ASP A 353 -31.38 11.97 -10.50
C ASP A 353 -31.19 11.10 -9.24
N PRO A 354 -31.55 9.80 -9.26
CA PRO A 354 -31.46 8.95 -8.07
C PRO A 354 -30.06 8.87 -7.45
N ALA A 355 -29.00 8.93 -8.26
CA ALA A 355 -27.63 8.89 -7.75
C ALA A 355 -27.24 10.21 -7.09
N GLY A 356 -27.59 11.35 -7.68
CA GLY A 356 -27.33 12.67 -7.12
C GLY A 356 -28.08 12.91 -5.81
N LYS A 357 -29.38 12.57 -5.76
CA LYS A 357 -30.19 12.68 -4.53
C LYS A 357 -29.63 11.88 -3.37
N LEU A 358 -29.30 10.61 -3.63
CA LEU A 358 -28.75 9.71 -2.63
C LEU A 358 -27.36 10.16 -2.15
N LEU A 359 -26.47 10.55 -3.06
CA LEU A 359 -25.15 11.03 -2.65
C LEU A 359 -25.23 12.34 -1.88
N TRP A 360 -26.09 13.27 -2.27
CA TRP A 360 -26.29 14.51 -1.51
C TRP A 360 -26.84 14.22 -0.11
N SER A 361 -27.83 13.34 0.03
CA SER A 361 -28.41 13.01 1.34
C SER A 361 -27.43 12.29 2.26
N ILE A 362 -26.46 11.56 1.72
CA ILE A 362 -25.37 10.95 2.48
C ILE A 362 -24.27 11.96 2.83
N LEU A 363 -23.79 12.73 1.86
CA LEU A 363 -22.63 13.59 2.04
C LEU A 363 -22.94 14.81 2.90
N LYS A 364 -24.11 15.43 2.72
CA LYS A 364 -24.54 16.62 3.46
C LYS A 364 -24.39 16.49 4.99
N PRO A 365 -25.02 15.50 5.66
CA PRO A 365 -24.88 15.34 7.10
C PRO A 365 -23.46 14.99 7.52
N VAL A 366 -22.68 14.27 6.70
CA VAL A 366 -21.28 13.95 7.02
C VAL A 366 -20.40 15.21 7.02
N LEU A 367 -20.61 16.12 6.06
CA LEU A 367 -19.89 17.39 6.00
C LEU A 367 -20.23 18.29 7.19
N LEU A 368 -21.52 18.39 7.54
CA LEU A 368 -21.99 19.15 8.69
C LEU A 368 -21.41 18.58 10.00
N TYR A 369 -21.48 17.25 10.18
CA TYR A 369 -20.94 16.57 11.35
C TYR A 369 -19.42 16.73 11.47
N ALA A 370 -18.68 16.60 10.36
CA ALA A 370 -17.23 16.85 10.37
C ALA A 370 -16.91 18.28 10.83
N ALA A 371 -17.63 19.28 10.32
CA ALA A 371 -17.45 20.68 10.72
C ALA A 371 -17.87 20.97 12.16
N GLU A 372 -18.92 20.32 12.66
CA GLU A 372 -19.33 20.43 14.06
C GLU A 372 -18.28 19.84 15.00
N LYS A 373 -17.74 18.67 14.67
CA LYS A 373 -16.88 17.89 15.56
C LYS A 373 -15.40 18.20 15.48
N THR A 374 -14.93 18.93 14.47
CA THR A 374 -13.49 19.14 14.26
C THR A 374 -12.77 19.71 15.48
N ALA A 375 -13.30 20.76 16.12
CA ALA A 375 -12.69 21.33 17.31
C ALA A 375 -12.82 20.42 18.57
N GLU A 376 -13.75 19.46 18.56
CA GLU A 376 -13.92 18.48 19.64
C GLU A 376 -12.89 17.36 19.53
N ILE A 377 -12.69 16.81 18.33
CA ILE A 377 -11.92 15.58 18.11
C ILE A 377 -10.47 15.82 17.64
N ALA A 378 -10.20 16.99 17.06
CA ALA A 378 -8.93 17.34 16.44
C ALA A 378 -8.50 18.78 16.78
N HIS A 379 -7.29 19.16 16.37
CA HIS A 379 -6.76 20.52 16.51
C HIS A 379 -7.02 21.39 15.27
N ASP A 380 -7.18 20.76 14.10
CA ASP A 380 -7.41 21.42 12.84
C ASP A 380 -8.17 20.52 11.86
N LEU A 381 -8.64 21.11 10.75
CA LEU A 381 -9.38 20.40 9.71
C LEU A 381 -8.51 19.45 8.88
N LEU A 382 -7.19 19.69 8.83
CA LEU A 382 -6.25 18.87 8.06
C LEU A 382 -6.12 17.49 8.70
N ALA A 383 -6.03 17.42 10.03
CA ALA A 383 -6.00 16.17 10.77
C ALA A 383 -7.24 15.31 10.51
N VAL A 384 -8.42 15.92 10.34
CA VAL A 384 -9.66 15.21 10.00
C VAL A 384 -9.59 14.62 8.59
N ASP A 385 -9.15 15.40 7.62
CA ASP A 385 -9.01 14.92 6.24
C ASP A 385 -7.95 13.82 6.11
N GLU A 386 -6.78 14.02 6.73
CA GLU A 386 -5.69 13.05 6.75
C GLU A 386 -6.09 11.75 7.45
N ALA A 387 -6.83 11.84 8.56
CA ALA A 387 -7.38 10.67 9.25
C ALA A 387 -8.30 9.85 8.32
N MET A 388 -9.21 10.50 7.60
CA MET A 388 -10.09 9.78 6.68
C MET A 388 -9.34 9.22 5.46
N ARG A 389 -8.38 9.96 4.92
CA ARG A 389 -7.55 9.50 3.80
C ARG A 389 -6.69 8.30 4.15
N TRP A 390 -6.01 8.35 5.29
CA TRP A 390 -5.04 7.32 5.68
C TRP A 390 -5.66 6.15 6.45
N GLY A 391 -6.76 6.37 7.17
CA GLY A 391 -7.44 5.36 7.98
C GLY A 391 -8.52 4.60 7.19
N PHE A 392 -9.31 5.30 6.38
CA PHE A 392 -10.40 4.71 5.59
C PHE A 392 -10.07 4.60 4.09
N GLY A 393 -8.87 5.01 3.69
CA GLY A 393 -8.41 4.90 2.30
C GLY A 393 -9.17 5.82 1.34
N TRP A 394 -9.69 6.94 1.83
CA TRP A 394 -10.34 7.94 0.99
C TRP A 394 -9.27 8.70 0.17
N GLU A 395 -9.61 9.11 -1.04
CA GLU A 395 -8.75 9.98 -1.85
C GLU A 395 -8.89 11.46 -1.45
N MET A 396 -10.05 11.86 -0.93
CA MET A 396 -10.33 13.20 -0.40
C MET A 396 -10.97 13.04 0.98
N GLY A 397 -10.49 13.79 1.96
CA GLY A 397 -11.16 13.92 3.26
C GLY A 397 -12.47 14.72 3.16
N PRO A 398 -13.26 14.81 4.24
CA PRO A 398 -14.49 15.60 4.28
C PRO A 398 -14.35 17.03 3.73
N TYR A 399 -13.31 17.78 4.11
CA TYR A 399 -13.17 19.19 3.70
C TYR A 399 -12.64 19.33 2.27
N GLU A 400 -11.69 18.51 1.84
CA GLU A 400 -11.30 18.40 0.44
C GLU A 400 -12.48 18.01 -0.47
N LEU A 401 -13.36 17.13 0.02
CA LEU A 401 -14.58 16.74 -0.68
C LEU A 401 -15.56 17.91 -0.75
N TRP A 402 -15.69 18.69 0.32
CA TRP A 402 -16.53 19.88 0.36
C TRP A 402 -16.03 20.94 -0.63
N ASP A 403 -14.73 21.19 -0.68
CA ASP A 403 -14.10 22.06 -1.68
C ASP A 403 -14.37 21.59 -3.10
N ALA A 404 -14.27 20.28 -3.36
CA ALA A 404 -14.58 19.70 -4.67
C ALA A 404 -16.05 19.88 -5.09
N LEU A 405 -16.97 19.95 -4.12
CA LEU A 405 -18.39 20.21 -4.36
C LEU A 405 -18.71 21.69 -4.53
N GLY A 406 -17.87 22.60 -4.02
CA GLY A 406 -18.08 24.04 -3.93
C GLY A 406 -18.68 24.43 -2.59
N VAL A 407 -17.85 24.99 -1.68
CA VAL A 407 -18.26 25.28 -0.30
C VAL A 407 -19.40 26.28 -0.24
N LYS A 408 -19.30 27.38 -0.98
CA LYS A 408 -20.32 28.43 -0.99
C LYS A 408 -21.68 27.88 -1.47
N GLU A 409 -21.71 27.21 -2.61
CA GLU A 409 -22.96 26.74 -3.21
C GLU A 409 -23.61 25.63 -2.38
N THR A 410 -22.80 24.77 -1.77
CA THR A 410 -23.31 23.73 -0.87
C THR A 410 -23.84 24.30 0.44
N VAL A 411 -23.20 25.32 1.03
CA VAL A 411 -23.70 26.04 2.21
C VAL A 411 -25.03 26.74 1.90
N GLU A 412 -25.12 27.44 0.78
CA GLU A 412 -26.37 28.08 0.34
C GLU A 412 -27.50 27.03 0.18
N LYS A 413 -27.20 25.89 -0.46
CA LYS A 413 -28.15 24.78 -0.60
C LYS A 413 -28.57 24.20 0.75
N MET A 414 -27.63 23.97 1.67
CA MET A 414 -27.91 23.46 3.02
C MET A 414 -28.84 24.40 3.79
N GLN A 415 -28.58 25.71 3.74
CA GLN A 415 -29.42 26.72 4.40
C GLN A 415 -30.82 26.79 3.79
N LEU A 416 -30.95 26.69 2.47
CA LEU A 416 -32.26 26.62 1.79
C LEU A 416 -33.04 25.35 2.16
N GLU A 417 -32.35 24.25 2.43
CA GLU A 417 -32.93 23.00 2.93
C GLU A 417 -33.26 23.04 4.44
N GLY A 418 -32.93 24.14 5.13
CA GLY A 418 -33.21 24.33 6.56
C GLY A 418 -32.16 23.73 7.50
N GLU A 419 -30.98 23.36 6.99
CA GLU A 419 -29.88 22.83 7.81
C GLU A 419 -29.14 23.95 8.56
N PHE A 420 -28.66 23.61 9.77
CA PHE A 420 -27.78 24.49 10.53
C PHE A 420 -26.31 24.22 10.16
N VAL A 421 -25.69 25.15 9.44
CA VAL A 421 -24.26 25.10 9.11
C VAL A 421 -23.44 25.64 10.30
N PRO A 422 -22.38 24.94 10.74
CA PRO A 422 -21.53 25.43 11.84
C PRO A 422 -21.03 26.85 11.62
N THR A 423 -21.12 27.67 12.67
CA THR A 423 -20.91 29.12 12.61
C THR A 423 -19.53 29.52 12.11
N TRP A 424 -18.51 28.72 12.38
CA TRP A 424 -17.15 28.99 11.91
C TRP A 424 -17.03 28.86 10.38
N VAL A 425 -17.81 27.98 9.74
CA VAL A 425 -17.84 27.84 8.27
C VAL A 425 -18.56 29.02 7.63
N THR A 426 -19.69 29.47 8.20
CA THR A 426 -20.38 30.66 7.70
C THR A 426 -19.52 31.91 7.91
N ALA A 427 -18.86 32.05 9.06
CA ALA A 427 -17.93 33.15 9.33
C ALA A 427 -16.72 33.15 8.37
N MET A 428 -16.18 31.98 8.03
CA MET A 428 -15.12 31.83 7.02
C MET A 428 -15.57 32.42 5.67
N LEU A 429 -16.78 32.07 5.21
CA LEU A 429 -17.34 32.59 3.96
C LEU A 429 -17.61 34.10 4.02
N GLU A 430 -18.12 34.61 5.13
CA GLU A 430 -18.35 36.05 5.36
C GLU A 430 -17.05 36.87 5.35
N GLN A 431 -15.94 36.29 5.79
CA GLN A 431 -14.60 36.86 5.70
C GLN A 431 -14.00 36.82 4.27
N GLY A 432 -14.73 36.26 3.30
CA GLY A 432 -14.33 36.18 1.90
C GLY A 432 -13.53 34.94 1.53
N HIS A 433 -13.36 33.98 2.45
CA HIS A 433 -12.66 32.73 2.20
C HIS A 433 -13.64 31.69 1.63
N THR A 434 -13.53 31.38 0.34
CA THR A 434 -14.52 30.54 -0.39
C THR A 434 -14.19 29.05 -0.47
N SER A 435 -13.10 28.60 0.16
CA SER A 435 -12.65 27.21 0.21
C SER A 435 -11.97 26.91 1.55
N PHE A 436 -11.79 25.64 1.89
CA PHE A 436 -11.00 25.22 3.03
C PHE A 436 -9.52 25.11 2.68
N TYR A 437 -9.18 24.82 1.43
CA TYR A 437 -7.81 24.74 0.95
C TYR A 437 -7.52 25.78 -0.14
N LYS A 438 -6.33 26.35 -0.10
CA LYS A 438 -5.85 27.32 -1.10
C LYS A 438 -4.33 27.26 -1.19
N ASP A 439 -3.80 27.11 -2.41
CA ASP A 439 -2.36 27.17 -2.70
C ASP A 439 -1.45 26.27 -1.83
N GLY A 440 -1.95 25.10 -1.41
CA GLY A 440 -1.20 24.17 -0.54
C GLY A 440 -1.25 24.53 0.95
N ALA A 441 -2.11 25.46 1.32
CA ALA A 441 -2.47 25.81 2.69
C ALA A 441 -3.92 25.42 2.98
N PHE A 442 -4.27 25.33 4.25
CA PHE A 442 -5.61 25.02 4.75
C PHE A 442 -6.08 26.13 5.70
N TYR A 443 -7.38 26.38 5.73
CA TYR A 443 -7.99 27.39 6.57
C TYR A 443 -7.93 26.99 8.05
N HIS A 444 -7.49 27.91 8.90
CA HIS A 444 -7.46 27.75 10.35
C HIS A 444 -7.58 29.13 11.00
N ASP A 445 -8.62 29.32 11.82
CA ASP A 445 -8.83 30.52 12.65
C ASP A 445 -8.67 31.87 11.92
N GLY A 446 -9.24 31.99 10.72
CA GLY A 446 -9.30 33.24 9.96
C GLY A 446 -8.19 33.43 8.93
N ASP A 447 -7.17 32.56 8.92
CA ASP A 447 -6.06 32.59 7.97
C ASP A 447 -5.82 31.22 7.30
N TYR A 448 -4.92 31.15 6.34
CA TYR A 448 -4.47 29.91 5.69
C TYR A 448 -3.09 29.50 6.18
N LEU A 449 -3.01 28.37 6.88
CA LEU A 449 -1.77 27.78 7.33
C LEU A 449 -1.22 26.79 6.29
N PRO A 450 0.11 26.80 6.00
CA PRO A 450 0.68 25.84 5.07
C PRO A 450 0.48 24.41 5.58
N VAL A 451 0.10 23.51 4.69
CA VAL A 451 0.05 22.08 5.03
C VAL A 451 1.44 21.64 5.46
N ARG A 452 1.53 21.09 6.68
CA ARG A 452 2.80 20.59 7.19
C ARG A 452 3.27 19.46 6.29
N THR A 453 4.47 19.60 5.77
CA THR A 453 5.15 18.54 5.03
C THR A 453 6.44 18.20 5.75
N HIS A 454 6.73 16.90 5.88
CA HIS A 454 7.99 16.49 6.46
C HIS A 454 9.15 16.91 5.54
N LYS A 455 10.27 17.34 6.09
CA LYS A 455 11.44 17.85 5.32
C LYS A 455 11.98 16.90 4.24
N LYS A 456 11.75 15.58 4.40
CA LYS A 456 12.14 14.54 3.43
C LYS A 456 11.11 14.33 2.31
N GLN A 457 9.93 14.95 2.38
CA GLN A 457 8.90 14.80 1.36
C GLN A 457 9.18 15.74 0.18
N LEU A 458 9.51 15.17 -0.97
CA LEU A 458 9.65 15.92 -2.22
C LEU A 458 8.33 15.92 -2.98
N SER A 459 7.74 17.11 -3.18
CA SER A 459 6.54 17.27 -4.00
C SER A 459 6.92 17.57 -5.45
N LEU A 460 6.90 16.55 -6.30
CA LEU A 460 7.19 16.68 -7.73
C LEU A 460 6.17 17.59 -8.44
N ASN A 461 4.92 17.61 -7.97
CA ASN A 461 3.89 18.50 -8.53
C ASN A 461 4.18 19.97 -8.28
N VAL A 462 4.79 20.31 -7.14
CA VAL A 462 5.23 21.69 -6.84
C VAL A 462 6.49 22.01 -7.64
N LEU A 463 7.50 21.15 -7.58
CA LEU A 463 8.77 21.35 -8.28
C LEU A 463 8.58 21.49 -9.80
N LYS A 464 7.69 20.72 -10.42
CA LYS A 464 7.39 20.81 -11.86
C LYS A 464 6.96 22.19 -12.34
N ARG A 465 6.36 23.02 -11.48
CA ARG A 465 5.90 24.36 -11.87
C ARG A 465 7.06 25.26 -12.27
N ASP A 466 8.15 25.20 -11.51
CA ASP A 466 9.27 26.16 -11.64
C ASP A 466 10.62 25.51 -11.95
N LYS A 467 10.73 24.18 -11.82
CA LYS A 467 11.99 23.41 -11.94
C LYS A 467 12.01 22.39 -13.08
N THR A 468 11.07 22.47 -14.02
CA THR A 468 11.09 21.58 -15.20
C THR A 468 12.23 21.99 -16.15
N ILE A 469 13.15 21.05 -16.42
CA ILE A 469 14.26 21.23 -17.37
C ILE A 469 13.77 21.00 -18.80
N THR A 470 13.12 19.86 -19.05
CA THR A 470 12.51 19.55 -20.34
C THR A 470 11.39 18.52 -20.19
N LYS A 471 10.45 18.45 -21.13
CA LYS A 471 9.32 17.51 -21.08
C LYS A 471 8.82 17.15 -22.48
N ASN A 472 8.17 15.99 -22.57
CA ASN A 472 7.33 15.60 -23.71
C ASN A 472 6.01 14.99 -23.20
N THR A 473 5.27 14.28 -24.05
CA THR A 473 4.01 13.61 -23.68
C THR A 473 4.19 12.49 -22.65
N GLY A 474 5.35 11.83 -22.66
CA GLY A 474 5.62 10.62 -21.88
C GLY A 474 6.33 10.86 -20.57
N ALA A 475 7.15 11.91 -20.47
CA ALA A 475 7.91 12.21 -19.25
C ALA A 475 8.31 13.69 -19.10
N SER A 476 8.69 14.06 -17.89
CA SER A 476 9.26 15.37 -17.52
C SER A 476 10.56 15.17 -16.75
N LEU A 477 11.61 15.90 -17.14
CA LEU A 477 12.87 16.00 -16.41
C LEU A 477 12.83 17.24 -15.53
N ILE A 478 13.12 17.09 -14.24
CA ILE A 478 12.92 18.10 -13.21
C ILE A 478 14.20 18.25 -12.40
N ASP A 479 14.61 19.47 -12.10
CA ASP A 479 15.64 19.73 -11.08
C ASP A 479 15.05 19.55 -9.68
N ILE A 480 15.62 18.64 -8.89
CA ILE A 480 15.17 18.34 -7.51
C ILE A 480 16.16 18.86 -6.44
N GLY A 481 17.06 19.76 -6.83
CA GLY A 481 18.08 20.38 -5.99
C GLY A 481 19.31 19.52 -5.76
N ASP A 482 20.32 20.12 -5.13
CA ASP A 482 21.62 19.50 -4.81
C ASP A 482 22.37 18.95 -6.04
N ASP A 483 22.20 19.59 -7.19
CA ASP A 483 22.71 19.13 -8.48
C ASP A 483 22.24 17.70 -8.83
N VAL A 484 20.98 17.36 -8.51
CA VAL A 484 20.35 16.11 -8.93
C VAL A 484 19.11 16.38 -9.77
N ALA A 485 19.02 15.72 -10.92
CA ALA A 485 17.83 15.73 -11.76
C ALA A 485 16.94 14.50 -11.48
N LEU A 486 15.63 14.63 -11.71
CA LEU A 486 14.67 13.55 -11.64
C LEU A 486 13.87 13.43 -12.95
N LEU A 487 13.90 12.25 -13.55
CA LEU A 487 13.05 11.89 -14.68
C LEU A 487 11.75 11.26 -14.16
N GLN A 488 10.63 11.97 -14.35
CA GLN A 488 9.30 11.52 -13.99
C GLN A 488 8.50 11.10 -15.22
N PHE A 489 8.01 9.87 -15.24
CA PHE A 489 7.06 9.42 -16.27
C PHE A 489 5.67 10.01 -16.03
N THR A 490 5.00 10.42 -17.10
CA THR A 490 3.68 11.07 -17.08
C THR A 490 2.68 10.41 -18.02
N SER A 491 3.09 9.37 -18.74
CA SER A 491 2.18 8.54 -19.54
C SER A 491 1.12 7.86 -18.64
N PRO A 492 -0.04 7.45 -19.19
CA PRO A 492 -1.04 6.73 -18.43
C PRO A 492 -0.47 5.47 -17.77
N ASN A 493 -0.66 5.34 -16.45
CA ASN A 493 -0.05 4.31 -15.60
C ASN A 493 1.50 4.24 -15.67
N ASN A 494 2.14 5.32 -16.11
CA ASN A 494 3.58 5.43 -16.28
C ASN A 494 4.14 4.33 -17.20
N THR A 495 3.38 3.97 -18.24
CA THR A 495 3.77 2.96 -19.23
C THR A 495 4.88 3.48 -20.14
N ILE A 496 5.77 2.59 -20.56
CA ILE A 496 6.92 2.94 -21.40
C ILE A 496 6.51 2.86 -22.87
N GLY A 497 6.55 4.01 -23.55
CA GLY A 497 6.47 4.15 -25.00
C GLY A 497 7.72 4.83 -25.55
N LEU A 498 7.73 5.11 -26.85
CA LEU A 498 8.86 5.76 -27.52
C LEU A 498 9.19 7.14 -26.92
N ASP A 499 8.17 7.89 -26.49
CA ASP A 499 8.31 9.18 -25.83
C ASP A 499 9.06 9.10 -24.49
N VAL A 500 8.76 8.09 -23.67
CA VAL A 500 9.50 7.81 -22.43
C VAL A 500 10.95 7.39 -22.73
N ILE A 501 11.15 6.50 -23.70
CA ILE A 501 12.50 6.04 -24.10
C ILE A 501 13.37 7.22 -24.55
N GLN A 502 12.84 8.10 -25.39
CA GLN A 502 13.54 9.32 -25.82
C GLN A 502 13.91 10.22 -24.64
N MET A 503 13.04 10.34 -23.64
CA MET A 503 13.31 11.13 -22.45
C MET A 503 14.34 10.48 -21.51
N ILE A 504 14.45 9.15 -21.47
CA ILE A 504 15.55 8.48 -20.75
C ILE A 504 16.89 8.86 -21.38
N HIS A 505 17.00 8.82 -22.71
CA HIS A 505 18.21 9.25 -23.41
C HIS A 505 18.57 10.70 -23.08
N LYS A 506 17.62 11.62 -23.26
CA LYS A 506 17.83 13.05 -22.98
C LYS A 506 18.17 13.33 -21.51
N ALA A 507 17.53 12.63 -20.57
CA ALA A 507 17.79 12.82 -19.15
C ALA A 507 19.19 12.36 -18.75
N ILE A 508 19.71 11.29 -19.37
CA ILE A 508 21.08 10.84 -19.14
C ILE A 508 22.07 11.83 -19.75
N ASP A 509 21.84 12.29 -20.99
CA ASP A 509 22.69 13.32 -21.64
C ASP A 509 22.78 14.59 -20.76
N GLU A 510 21.65 15.08 -20.29
CA GLU A 510 21.57 16.25 -19.41
C GLU A 510 22.26 16.01 -18.06
N ALA A 511 22.03 14.85 -17.44
CA ALA A 511 22.61 14.53 -16.15
C ALA A 511 24.14 14.38 -16.21
N GLU A 512 24.68 13.79 -17.28
CA GLU A 512 26.13 13.66 -17.48
C GLU A 512 26.80 15.01 -17.72
N ALA A 513 26.10 15.97 -18.31
CA ALA A 513 26.63 17.29 -18.59
C ALA A 513 26.57 18.23 -17.37
N ASN A 514 25.45 18.24 -16.65
CA ASN A 514 25.09 19.34 -15.76
C ASN A 514 24.74 18.93 -14.32
N TYR A 515 24.69 17.64 -14.00
CA TYR A 515 24.26 17.16 -12.68
C TYR A 515 25.24 16.14 -12.09
N ARG A 516 25.15 15.93 -10.77
CA ARG A 516 25.87 14.87 -10.06
C ARG A 516 25.25 13.49 -10.26
N GLY A 517 24.02 13.42 -10.74
CA GLY A 517 23.35 12.16 -11.09
C GLY A 517 21.86 12.33 -11.35
N LEU A 518 21.20 11.19 -11.58
CA LEU A 518 19.82 11.13 -12.06
C LEU A 518 19.00 10.19 -11.19
N VAL A 519 17.83 10.66 -10.74
CA VAL A 519 16.77 9.81 -10.20
C VAL A 519 15.76 9.49 -11.30
N ILE A 520 15.40 8.22 -11.50
CA ILE A 520 14.18 7.85 -12.23
C ILE A 520 13.12 7.55 -11.19
N GLY A 521 12.16 8.46 -11.02
CA GLY A 521 11.20 8.44 -9.91
C GLY A 521 9.81 8.88 -10.34
N ASN A 522 8.82 8.73 -9.46
CA ASN A 522 7.45 9.16 -9.75
C ASN A 522 6.68 9.55 -8.47
N GLN A 523 5.47 10.10 -8.64
CA GLN A 523 4.54 10.44 -7.55
C GLN A 523 3.08 10.09 -7.95
N GLY A 524 2.91 9.00 -8.70
CA GLY A 524 1.62 8.45 -9.09
C GLY A 524 1.15 7.33 -8.16
N LYS A 525 0.21 6.51 -8.65
CA LYS A 525 -0.25 5.29 -7.95
C LYS A 525 0.75 4.13 -8.01
N ASN A 526 1.47 4.04 -9.12
CA ASN A 526 2.44 2.99 -9.42
C ASN A 526 3.68 3.65 -9.99
N PHE A 527 4.85 3.05 -9.80
CA PHE A 527 6.08 3.52 -10.43
C PHE A 527 6.02 3.38 -11.96
N CYS A 528 5.80 2.17 -12.46
CA CYS A 528 5.69 1.85 -13.89
C CYS A 528 5.10 0.44 -14.06
N VAL A 529 4.00 0.32 -14.82
CA VAL A 529 3.32 -0.99 -15.03
C VAL A 529 3.82 -1.75 -16.26
N GLY A 530 4.88 -1.28 -16.92
CA GLY A 530 5.53 -1.92 -18.06
C GLY A 530 5.36 -1.15 -19.36
N ALA A 531 5.60 -1.82 -20.49
CA ALA A 531 5.44 -1.25 -21.81
C ALA A 531 3.97 -1.01 -22.18
N ASN A 532 3.72 -0.13 -23.15
CA ASN A 532 2.38 0.12 -23.67
C ASN A 532 1.87 -1.08 -24.49
N LEU A 533 1.17 -1.99 -23.82
CA LEU A 533 0.66 -3.24 -24.40
C LEU A 533 -0.32 -3.02 -25.56
N MET A 534 -1.14 -1.97 -25.50
CA MET A 534 -2.10 -1.66 -26.57
C MET A 534 -1.38 -1.26 -27.85
N MET A 535 -0.39 -0.37 -27.75
CA MET A 535 0.43 0.05 -28.89
C MET A 535 1.16 -1.14 -29.51
N MET A 536 1.81 -1.97 -28.69
CA MET A 536 2.51 -3.16 -29.21
C MET A 536 1.57 -4.16 -29.89
N LEU A 537 0.36 -4.34 -29.38
CA LEU A 537 -0.63 -5.22 -29.99
C LEU A 537 -1.11 -4.69 -31.35
N MET A 538 -1.37 -3.38 -31.45
CA MET A 538 -1.77 -2.73 -32.70
C MET A 538 -0.68 -2.91 -33.77
N GLU A 539 0.57 -2.58 -33.45
CA GLU A 539 1.68 -2.75 -34.41
C GLU A 539 1.88 -4.21 -34.83
N ALA A 540 1.66 -5.18 -33.92
CA ALA A 540 1.76 -6.60 -34.24
C ALA A 540 0.60 -7.12 -35.10
N GLN A 541 -0.59 -6.51 -35.00
CA GLN A 541 -1.76 -6.84 -35.82
C GLN A 541 -1.70 -6.21 -37.21
N ASP A 542 -1.02 -5.07 -37.32
CA ASP A 542 -0.77 -4.37 -38.59
C ASP A 542 0.51 -4.87 -39.30
N ASP A 543 1.13 -5.96 -38.81
CA ASP A 543 2.38 -6.55 -39.30
C ASP A 543 3.57 -5.57 -39.34
N ASN A 544 3.55 -4.52 -38.52
CA ASN A 544 4.60 -3.48 -38.42
C ASN A 544 5.79 -3.95 -37.55
N PHE A 545 6.34 -5.13 -37.84
CA PHE A 545 7.44 -5.73 -37.07
C PHE A 545 8.74 -4.91 -37.12
N PHE A 546 8.93 -4.09 -38.16
CA PHE A 546 10.06 -3.17 -38.24
C PHE A 546 10.02 -2.10 -37.14
N GLU A 547 8.85 -1.51 -36.91
CA GLU A 547 8.66 -0.51 -35.84
C GLU A 547 8.78 -1.16 -34.46
N LEU A 548 8.25 -2.37 -34.27
CA LEU A 548 8.45 -3.14 -33.05
C LEU A 548 9.94 -3.42 -32.78
N ASP A 549 10.69 -3.88 -33.79
CA ASP A 549 12.15 -4.09 -33.66
C ASP A 549 12.88 -2.79 -33.31
N LEU A 550 12.52 -1.68 -33.95
CA LEU A 550 13.10 -0.37 -33.67
C LEU A 550 12.84 0.05 -32.21
N VAL A 551 11.59 -0.03 -31.73
CA VAL A 551 11.21 0.32 -30.37
C VAL A 551 11.97 -0.53 -29.35
N ILE A 552 12.02 -1.85 -29.55
CA ILE A 552 12.74 -2.76 -28.66
C ILE A 552 14.24 -2.46 -28.65
N ARG A 553 14.87 -2.19 -29.80
CA ARG A 553 16.28 -1.76 -29.85
C ARG A 553 16.53 -0.48 -29.08
N GLN A 554 15.65 0.52 -29.24
CA GLN A 554 15.80 1.78 -28.50
C GLN A 554 15.61 1.55 -27.00
N PHE A 555 14.71 0.66 -26.60
CA PHE A 555 14.54 0.32 -25.18
C PHE A 555 15.77 -0.37 -24.59
N GLN A 556 16.34 -1.36 -25.29
CA GLN A 556 17.61 -2.00 -24.91
C GLN A 556 18.77 -1.01 -24.84
N LYS A 557 18.83 -0.03 -25.74
CA LYS A 557 19.83 1.06 -25.68
C LYS A 557 19.60 1.95 -24.46
N ALA A 558 18.36 2.28 -24.11
CA ALA A 558 18.04 3.08 -22.94
C ALA A 558 18.46 2.38 -21.64
N THR A 559 18.18 1.08 -21.48
CA THR A 559 18.62 0.32 -20.30
C THR A 559 20.14 0.16 -20.23
N ALA A 560 20.82 -0.03 -21.37
CA ALA A 560 22.28 0.01 -21.43
C ALA A 560 22.84 1.37 -21.02
N ARG A 561 22.23 2.49 -21.45
CA ARG A 561 22.64 3.83 -21.01
C ARG A 561 22.43 4.05 -19.52
N ILE A 562 21.34 3.54 -18.94
CA ILE A 562 21.13 3.59 -17.48
C ILE A 562 22.30 2.91 -16.76
N ARG A 563 22.75 1.75 -17.26
CA ARG A 563 23.86 0.99 -16.67
C ARG A 563 25.20 1.70 -16.77
N TYR A 564 25.50 2.28 -17.92
CA TYR A 564 26.83 2.78 -18.28
C TYR A 564 26.95 4.31 -18.26
N ALA A 565 25.95 5.03 -17.73
CA ALA A 565 26.01 6.47 -17.52
C ALA A 565 27.25 6.85 -16.69
N ASN A 566 27.88 7.97 -17.00
CA ASN A 566 29.05 8.50 -16.30
C ASN A 566 28.71 9.13 -14.94
N VAL A 567 27.42 9.27 -14.64
CA VAL A 567 26.88 9.70 -13.34
C VAL A 567 25.96 8.60 -12.80
N PRO A 568 25.80 8.46 -11.47
CA PRO A 568 24.92 7.44 -10.90
C PRO A 568 23.46 7.71 -11.29
N VAL A 569 22.83 6.68 -11.87
CA VAL A 569 21.38 6.62 -12.07
C VAL A 569 20.78 5.76 -10.97
N VAL A 570 19.84 6.32 -10.19
CA VAL A 570 19.12 5.61 -9.13
C VAL A 570 17.64 5.56 -9.48
N THR A 571 17.01 4.38 -9.43
CA THR A 571 15.55 4.29 -9.57
C THR A 571 14.86 4.32 -8.21
N ALA A 572 13.68 4.94 -8.15
CA ALA A 572 12.86 5.07 -6.96
C ALA A 572 11.52 4.30 -7.10
N PRO A 573 11.52 2.96 -7.20
CA PRO A 573 10.30 2.20 -7.45
C PRO A 573 9.39 2.14 -6.21
N PHE A 574 8.08 2.06 -6.46
CA PHE A 574 7.01 1.92 -5.48
C PHE A 574 5.76 1.38 -6.17
N GLY A 575 4.82 0.84 -5.40
CA GLY A 575 3.60 0.24 -5.93
C GLY A 575 3.92 -0.82 -6.99
N MET A 576 3.11 -0.89 -8.05
CA MET A 576 3.41 -1.82 -9.16
C MET A 576 4.63 -1.31 -9.96
N THR A 577 5.67 -2.14 -9.98
CA THR A 577 6.89 -1.97 -10.78
C THR A 577 7.04 -3.22 -11.64
N LEU A 578 6.37 -3.24 -12.79
CA LEU A 578 6.19 -4.46 -13.58
C LEU A 578 6.79 -4.34 -14.97
N GLY A 579 7.24 -5.48 -15.50
CA GLY A 579 7.82 -5.62 -16.83
C GLY A 579 8.88 -4.56 -17.10
N GLY A 580 8.69 -3.73 -18.13
CA GLY A 580 9.58 -2.61 -18.45
C GLY A 580 9.96 -1.70 -17.26
N GLY A 581 9.10 -1.51 -16.25
CA GLY A 581 9.43 -0.78 -15.02
C GLY A 581 10.49 -1.48 -14.17
N THR A 582 10.44 -2.82 -14.14
CA THR A 582 11.51 -3.66 -13.58
C THR A 582 12.76 -3.57 -14.45
N GLU A 583 12.63 -3.64 -15.78
CA GLU A 583 13.75 -3.64 -16.72
C GLU A 583 14.60 -2.36 -16.69
N ILE A 584 13.99 -1.19 -16.45
CA ILE A 584 14.75 0.06 -16.24
C ILE A 584 15.39 0.16 -14.86
N SER A 585 14.87 -0.57 -13.87
CA SER A 585 15.35 -0.52 -12.49
C SER A 585 16.56 -1.43 -12.27
N LEU A 586 16.54 -2.64 -12.85
CA LEU A 586 17.63 -3.60 -12.68
C LEU A 586 19.03 -3.09 -13.09
N PRO A 587 19.22 -2.37 -14.21
CA PRO A 587 20.54 -1.89 -14.64
C PRO A 587 21.05 -0.69 -13.87
N ALA A 588 20.22 -0.02 -13.06
CA ALA A 588 20.59 1.18 -12.33
C ALA A 588 21.76 0.95 -11.36
N ALA A 589 22.50 2.02 -11.07
CA ALA A 589 23.63 1.99 -10.13
C ALA A 589 23.16 1.53 -8.74
N SER A 590 21.95 1.95 -8.35
CA SER A 590 21.24 1.49 -7.16
C SER A 590 19.74 1.63 -7.36
N ILE A 591 18.97 0.84 -6.61
CA ILE A 591 17.53 0.99 -6.45
C ILE A 591 17.25 1.51 -5.04
N GLN A 592 16.40 2.52 -4.90
CA GLN A 592 15.83 2.95 -3.61
C GLN A 592 14.32 2.68 -3.63
N ALA A 593 13.91 1.51 -3.16
CA ALA A 593 12.52 1.08 -3.26
C ALA A 593 11.69 1.54 -2.06
N ALA A 594 10.42 1.90 -2.27
CA ALA A 594 9.48 2.02 -1.17
C ALA A 594 9.17 0.64 -0.58
N HIS A 595 8.83 0.57 0.71
CA HIS A 595 8.48 -0.68 1.40
C HIS A 595 7.44 -1.51 0.62
N GLU A 596 6.41 -0.85 0.14
CA GLU A 596 5.36 -1.42 -0.72
C GLU A 596 5.73 -1.30 -2.21
N THR A 597 6.77 -2.02 -2.62
CA THR A 597 7.15 -2.22 -4.03
C THR A 597 6.83 -3.64 -4.47
N TYR A 598 5.99 -3.77 -5.49
CA TYR A 598 5.60 -5.03 -6.12
C TYR A 598 6.33 -5.16 -7.46
N MET A 599 7.50 -5.79 -7.44
CA MET A 599 8.47 -5.83 -8.54
C MET A 599 8.42 -7.18 -9.26
N GLY A 600 8.36 -7.18 -10.59
CA GLY A 600 8.34 -8.43 -11.36
C GLY A 600 8.49 -8.27 -12.86
N LEU A 601 8.99 -9.33 -13.51
CA LEU A 601 9.00 -9.51 -14.95
C LEU A 601 7.81 -10.40 -15.31
N VAL A 602 6.77 -9.80 -15.92
CA VAL A 602 5.42 -10.38 -16.05
C VAL A 602 5.02 -10.69 -17.49
N GLU A 603 5.93 -10.48 -18.43
CA GLU A 603 5.73 -10.56 -19.88
C GLU A 603 5.18 -11.93 -20.31
N THR A 604 5.57 -13.01 -19.62
CA THR A 604 5.09 -14.37 -19.90
C THR A 604 3.56 -14.49 -19.72
N GLY A 605 2.98 -13.69 -18.81
CA GLY A 605 1.54 -13.59 -18.61
C GLY A 605 0.77 -12.98 -19.79
N VAL A 606 1.44 -12.27 -20.70
CA VAL A 606 0.86 -11.75 -21.95
C VAL A 606 1.41 -12.45 -23.20
N GLY A 607 2.15 -13.55 -23.03
CA GLY A 607 2.68 -14.35 -24.12
C GLY A 607 4.08 -13.97 -24.60
N LEU A 608 4.80 -13.13 -23.86
CA LEU A 608 6.09 -12.56 -24.24
C LEU A 608 7.20 -12.96 -23.25
N ILE A 609 8.43 -12.57 -23.54
CA ILE A 609 9.52 -12.50 -22.55
C ILE A 609 9.91 -11.01 -22.37
N PRO A 610 10.65 -10.63 -21.32
CA PRO A 610 11.21 -9.28 -21.23
C PRO A 610 12.00 -8.91 -22.50
N GLY A 611 11.87 -7.67 -22.97
CA GLY A 611 12.46 -7.22 -24.24
C GLY A 611 13.44 -6.05 -24.10
N GLY A 612 13.49 -5.39 -22.94
CA GLY A 612 14.36 -4.25 -22.64
C GLY A 612 15.68 -4.62 -21.96
N GLY A 613 16.05 -5.91 -21.91
CA GLY A 613 17.24 -6.42 -21.23
C GLY A 613 16.96 -7.07 -19.87
N GLY A 614 15.70 -7.23 -19.46
CA GLY A 614 15.31 -7.79 -18.17
C GLY A 614 15.83 -9.20 -17.93
N ASN A 615 15.90 -10.04 -18.97
CA ASN A 615 16.41 -11.41 -18.84
C ASN A 615 17.89 -11.39 -18.46
N LYS A 616 18.67 -10.60 -19.20
CA LYS A 616 20.11 -10.41 -18.98
C LYS A 616 20.38 -9.79 -17.62
N GLU A 617 19.68 -8.72 -17.25
CA GLU A 617 19.94 -8.01 -15.98
C GLU A 617 19.61 -8.87 -14.75
N LEU A 618 18.50 -9.60 -14.76
CA LEU A 618 18.19 -10.52 -13.66
C LEU A 618 19.17 -11.69 -13.62
N TYR A 619 19.62 -12.18 -14.78
CA TYR A 619 20.66 -13.21 -14.85
C TYR A 619 21.97 -12.74 -14.24
N LEU A 620 22.43 -11.52 -14.55
CA LEU A 620 23.63 -10.92 -13.94
C LEU A 620 23.49 -10.77 -12.43
N ARG A 621 22.32 -10.37 -11.91
CA ARG A 621 22.08 -10.30 -10.45
C ARG A 621 22.15 -11.69 -9.81
N ASN A 622 21.61 -12.72 -10.45
CA ASN A 622 21.70 -14.09 -9.93
C ASN A 622 23.12 -14.67 -10.05
N ILE A 623 23.89 -14.32 -11.08
CA ILE A 623 25.33 -14.65 -11.15
C ILE A 623 26.06 -14.01 -9.98
N ALA A 624 25.83 -12.72 -9.70
CA ALA A 624 26.47 -12.04 -8.57
C ALA A 624 26.09 -12.66 -7.21
N ARG A 625 24.89 -13.25 -7.10
CA ARG A 625 24.39 -13.88 -5.87
C ARG A 625 24.89 -15.30 -5.65
N TYR A 626 24.95 -16.10 -6.71
CA TYR A 626 25.28 -17.53 -6.62
C TYR A 626 26.71 -17.85 -7.03
N GLY A 627 27.37 -16.96 -7.77
CA GLY A 627 28.68 -17.17 -8.36
C GLY A 627 28.62 -17.69 -9.80
N SER A 628 29.78 -17.64 -10.46
CA SER A 628 30.01 -18.22 -11.79
C SER A 628 31.34 -18.99 -11.86
N ASP A 629 31.99 -19.24 -10.73
CA ASP A 629 33.32 -19.85 -10.66
C ASP A 629 33.31 -21.32 -11.07
N ASN A 630 32.17 -21.99 -10.85
CA ASN A 630 31.93 -23.35 -11.30
C ASN A 630 30.56 -23.45 -11.97
N LEU A 631 30.38 -24.59 -12.65
CA LEU A 631 29.21 -24.79 -13.47
C LEU A 631 27.90 -24.94 -12.67
N ALA A 632 27.95 -25.56 -11.49
CA ALA A 632 26.76 -25.76 -10.69
C ALA A 632 26.16 -24.43 -10.23
N ASP A 633 27.01 -23.47 -9.88
CA ASP A 633 26.58 -22.12 -9.49
C ASP A 633 26.02 -21.33 -10.68
N LEU A 634 26.67 -21.42 -11.85
CA LEU A 634 26.16 -20.80 -13.08
C LEU A 634 24.79 -21.38 -13.49
N GLN A 635 24.64 -22.71 -13.43
CA GLN A 635 23.35 -23.38 -13.69
C GLN A 635 22.29 -22.99 -12.66
N LYS A 636 22.66 -22.81 -11.39
CA LYS A 636 21.75 -22.33 -10.33
C LYS A 636 21.28 -20.90 -10.61
N ALA A 637 22.17 -20.02 -11.07
CA ALA A 637 21.81 -18.66 -11.48
C ALA A 637 20.84 -18.68 -12.67
N ALA A 638 21.14 -19.45 -13.72
CA ALA A 638 20.28 -19.58 -14.91
C ALA A 638 18.90 -20.14 -14.55
N ARG A 639 18.86 -21.22 -13.75
CA ARG A 639 17.62 -21.83 -13.28
C ARG A 639 16.78 -20.86 -12.46
N LYS A 640 17.39 -20.14 -11.52
CA LYS A 640 16.64 -19.19 -10.69
C LYS A 640 16.06 -18.04 -11.51
N THR A 641 16.82 -17.51 -12.47
CA THR A 641 16.33 -16.48 -13.40
C THR A 641 15.16 -17.01 -14.24
N PHE A 642 15.33 -18.20 -14.81
CA PHE A 642 14.30 -18.86 -15.62
C PHE A 642 13.01 -19.07 -14.82
N GLU A 643 13.08 -19.68 -13.62
CA GLU A 643 11.92 -19.92 -12.77
C GLU A 643 11.17 -18.62 -12.45
N THR A 644 11.90 -17.56 -12.08
CA THR A 644 11.30 -16.26 -11.74
C THR A 644 10.53 -15.66 -12.92
N ILE A 645 11.10 -15.67 -14.12
CA ILE A 645 10.49 -15.06 -15.32
C ILE A 645 9.40 -15.97 -15.92
N ALA A 646 9.66 -17.27 -16.06
CA ALA A 646 8.74 -18.24 -16.64
C ALA A 646 7.43 -18.35 -15.86
N THR A 647 7.48 -18.15 -14.54
CA THR A 647 6.30 -18.17 -13.66
C THR A 647 5.70 -16.79 -13.39
N ALA A 648 6.23 -15.72 -14.02
CA ALA A 648 5.83 -14.32 -13.81
C ALA A 648 5.79 -13.94 -12.32
N ASN A 649 6.81 -14.31 -11.55
CA ASN A 649 6.79 -14.18 -10.10
C ASN A 649 7.01 -12.72 -9.67
N VAL A 650 5.95 -12.07 -9.18
CA VAL A 650 5.96 -10.68 -8.68
C VAL A 650 6.23 -10.68 -7.17
N SER A 651 7.06 -9.75 -6.69
CA SER A 651 7.27 -9.57 -5.26
C SER A 651 6.05 -9.00 -4.55
N THR A 652 5.89 -9.34 -3.27
CA THR A 652 4.80 -8.81 -2.41
C THR A 652 5.24 -7.64 -1.53
N SER A 653 6.51 -7.26 -1.58
CA SER A 653 7.15 -6.12 -0.91
C SER A 653 8.54 -5.88 -1.50
N ALA A 654 9.21 -4.80 -1.11
CA ALA A 654 10.62 -4.60 -1.44
C ALA A 654 11.54 -5.63 -0.77
N ALA A 655 11.21 -6.09 0.45
CA ALA A 655 11.98 -7.13 1.14
C ALA A 655 11.88 -8.48 0.39
N ASP A 656 10.67 -8.87 -0.06
CA ASP A 656 10.46 -10.05 -0.91
C ASP A 656 11.10 -9.87 -2.29
N ALA A 657 11.18 -8.65 -2.82
CA ALA A 657 11.90 -8.36 -4.06
C ALA A 657 13.41 -8.63 -3.93
N ARG A 658 14.02 -8.33 -2.77
CA ARG A 658 15.41 -8.69 -2.47
C ARG A 658 15.59 -10.21 -2.40
N GLU A 659 14.68 -10.92 -1.74
CA GLU A 659 14.71 -12.39 -1.68
C GLU A 659 14.61 -13.04 -3.07
N LYS A 660 13.81 -12.45 -3.97
CA LYS A 660 13.63 -12.89 -5.36
C LYS A 660 14.78 -12.49 -6.30
N GLY A 661 15.74 -11.69 -5.83
CA GLY A 661 16.90 -11.25 -6.60
C GLY A 661 16.67 -10.01 -7.46
N PHE A 662 15.51 -9.36 -7.35
CA PHE A 662 15.26 -8.08 -8.01
C PHE A 662 15.99 -6.93 -7.33
N LEU A 663 16.09 -6.96 -5.99
CA LEU A 663 16.94 -6.06 -5.20
C LEU A 663 18.18 -6.82 -4.70
N SER A 664 19.24 -6.08 -4.44
CA SER A 664 20.53 -6.55 -3.93
C SER A 664 20.91 -5.82 -2.64
N GLU A 665 22.05 -6.16 -2.04
CA GLU A 665 22.53 -5.52 -0.79
C GLU A 665 22.95 -4.05 -0.98
N ARG A 666 23.27 -3.64 -2.21
CA ARG A 666 23.52 -2.22 -2.53
C ARG A 666 22.23 -1.40 -2.64
N ASP A 667 21.06 -2.04 -2.69
CA ASP A 667 19.79 -1.37 -2.89
C ASP A 667 19.11 -1.06 -1.54
N GLY A 668 18.51 0.12 -1.41
CA GLY A 668 17.85 0.60 -0.21
C GLY A 668 16.34 0.36 -0.19
N ILE A 669 15.75 0.35 1.02
CA ILE A 669 14.30 0.30 1.23
C ILE A 669 13.90 1.49 2.10
N THR A 670 12.98 2.31 1.62
CA THR A 670 12.38 3.42 2.38
C THR A 670 11.02 2.98 2.93
N MET A 671 10.82 3.09 4.25
CA MET A 671 9.55 2.74 4.90
C MET A 671 8.41 3.69 4.52
N ASN A 672 8.69 5.00 4.50
CA ASN A 672 7.73 6.01 4.06
C ASN A 672 7.83 6.28 2.55
N ASP A 673 6.81 5.87 1.81
CA ASP A 673 6.65 6.09 0.38
C ASP A 673 6.76 7.56 -0.03
N PHE A 674 6.38 8.52 0.81
CA PHE A 674 6.57 9.95 0.52
C PHE A 674 8.04 10.37 0.52
N PHE A 675 8.94 9.60 1.13
CA PHE A 675 10.37 9.93 1.22
C PHE A 675 11.22 9.23 0.16
N VAL A 676 10.64 8.31 -0.63
CA VAL A 676 11.40 7.45 -1.55
C VAL A 676 12.22 8.26 -2.58
N ASN A 677 11.64 9.33 -3.15
CA ASN A 677 12.35 10.19 -4.11
C ASN A 677 13.48 10.97 -3.44
N ASN A 678 13.30 11.42 -2.19
CA ASN A 678 14.35 12.11 -1.45
C ASN A 678 15.48 11.16 -1.07
N ASP A 679 15.15 9.97 -0.56
CA ASP A 679 16.16 8.98 -0.21
C ASP A 679 16.91 8.50 -1.48
N ALA A 680 16.24 8.44 -2.64
CA ALA A 680 16.89 8.20 -3.92
C ALA A 680 17.85 9.32 -4.30
N LYS A 681 17.48 10.60 -4.07
CA LYS A 681 18.39 11.75 -4.22
C LYS A 681 19.61 11.60 -3.32
N GLN A 682 19.42 11.27 -2.04
CA GLN A 682 20.53 11.05 -1.11
C GLN A 682 21.42 9.88 -1.57
N ARG A 683 20.83 8.82 -2.14
CA ARG A 683 21.57 7.71 -2.72
C ARG A 683 22.42 8.14 -3.91
N VAL A 684 21.88 8.97 -4.81
CA VAL A 684 22.64 9.60 -5.92
C VAL A 684 23.84 10.36 -5.36
N LEU A 685 23.63 11.26 -4.41
CA LEU A 685 24.69 12.08 -3.81
C LEU A 685 25.79 11.21 -3.18
N SER A 686 25.39 10.15 -2.45
CA SER A 686 26.33 9.21 -1.82
C SER A 686 27.17 8.43 -2.83
N LEU A 687 26.60 8.13 -4.00
CA LEU A 687 27.29 7.37 -5.05
C LEU A 687 28.14 8.24 -5.95
N ALA A 688 27.76 9.52 -6.13
CA ALA A 688 28.40 10.44 -7.06
C ALA A 688 29.88 10.71 -6.72
N GLU A 689 30.24 10.61 -5.44
CA GLU A 689 31.63 10.74 -4.99
C GLU A 689 32.49 9.58 -5.51
N GLY A 690 33.35 9.87 -6.49
CA GLY A 690 34.22 8.86 -7.09
C GLY A 690 33.49 7.85 -7.99
N TYR A 691 32.25 8.15 -8.42
CA TYR A 691 31.48 7.25 -9.26
C TYR A 691 32.22 6.89 -10.55
N ARG A 692 32.20 5.58 -10.88
CA ARG A 692 32.59 5.05 -12.17
C ARG A 692 31.53 4.06 -12.64
N PRO A 693 31.07 4.15 -13.90
CA PRO A 693 30.19 3.13 -14.45
C PRO A 693 30.85 1.75 -14.39
N PRO A 694 30.07 0.68 -14.24
CA PRO A 694 30.59 -0.68 -14.28
C PRO A 694 31.30 -0.95 -15.62
N ALA A 695 32.42 -1.66 -15.57
CA ALA A 695 33.12 -2.08 -16.78
C ALA A 695 32.30 -3.10 -17.57
N LYS A 696 32.36 -2.99 -18.90
CA LYS A 696 31.78 -4.00 -19.80
C LYS A 696 32.58 -5.29 -19.64
N THR A 697 31.91 -6.34 -19.20
CA THR A 697 32.49 -7.68 -19.01
C THR A 697 31.71 -8.69 -19.83
N LYS A 698 32.39 -9.75 -20.27
CA LYS A 698 31.72 -10.87 -20.94
C LYS A 698 30.93 -11.68 -19.92
N ILE A 699 29.81 -12.24 -20.37
CA ILE A 699 28.84 -12.93 -19.53
C ILE A 699 28.99 -14.45 -19.75
N PRO A 700 29.24 -15.24 -18.70
CA PRO A 700 29.26 -16.69 -18.83
C PRO A 700 27.83 -17.23 -19.03
N VAL A 701 27.67 -18.16 -19.96
CA VAL A 701 26.38 -18.81 -20.23
C VAL A 701 26.47 -20.32 -20.10
N THR A 702 25.34 -20.95 -19.75
CA THR A 702 25.28 -22.40 -19.52
C THR A 702 25.27 -23.23 -20.80
N GLY A 703 25.06 -22.60 -21.97
CA GLY A 703 25.05 -23.27 -23.27
C GLY A 703 24.01 -24.39 -23.40
N ARG A 704 24.28 -25.31 -24.33
CA ARG A 704 23.40 -26.45 -24.68
C ARG A 704 22.96 -27.30 -23.48
N ALA A 705 23.85 -27.55 -22.52
CA ALA A 705 23.55 -28.35 -21.34
C ALA A 705 22.51 -27.64 -20.44
N GLY A 706 22.75 -26.36 -20.11
CA GLY A 706 21.78 -25.59 -19.33
C GLY A 706 20.45 -25.40 -20.05
N TYR A 707 20.43 -25.20 -21.37
CA TYR A 707 19.19 -25.17 -22.14
C TYR A 707 18.36 -26.44 -21.93
N ALA A 708 18.98 -27.63 -22.02
CA ALA A 708 18.31 -28.90 -21.79
C ALA A 708 17.75 -29.01 -20.37
N THR A 709 18.51 -28.57 -19.36
CA THR A 709 18.05 -28.54 -17.96
C THR A 709 16.84 -27.64 -17.76
N LEU A 710 16.85 -26.42 -18.31
CA LEU A 710 15.72 -25.49 -18.20
C LEU A 710 14.49 -26.04 -18.93
N MET A 711 14.69 -26.64 -20.11
CA MET A 711 13.62 -27.27 -20.89
C MET A 711 13.00 -28.47 -20.17
N LEU A 712 13.79 -29.27 -19.46
CA LEU A 712 13.27 -30.36 -18.63
C LEU A 712 12.32 -29.83 -17.55
N GLY A 713 12.69 -28.74 -16.87
CA GLY A 713 11.83 -28.07 -15.89
C GLY A 713 10.52 -27.56 -16.51
N ALA A 714 10.59 -26.93 -17.69
CA ALA A 714 9.41 -26.47 -18.42
C ALA A 714 8.49 -27.63 -18.82
N LYS A 715 9.06 -28.74 -19.32
CA LYS A 715 8.31 -29.95 -19.69
C LYS A 715 7.66 -30.64 -18.49
N MET A 716 8.32 -30.64 -17.33
CA MET A 716 7.70 -31.15 -16.10
C MET A 716 6.48 -30.33 -15.69
N MET A 717 6.51 -29.00 -15.84
CA MET A 717 5.33 -28.16 -15.58
C MET A 717 4.17 -28.43 -16.55
N GLU A 718 4.47 -28.66 -17.84
CA GLU A 718 3.48 -29.04 -18.84
C GLU A 718 2.86 -30.41 -18.52
N TRP A 719 3.68 -31.45 -18.27
CA TRP A 719 3.20 -32.79 -17.91
C TRP A 719 2.38 -32.80 -16.61
N GLY A 720 2.69 -31.89 -15.68
CA GLY A 720 1.91 -31.70 -14.45
C GLY A 720 0.61 -30.90 -14.62
N GLY A 721 0.28 -30.43 -15.83
CA GLY A 721 -0.90 -29.61 -16.09
C GLY A 721 -0.81 -28.16 -15.57
N TYR A 722 0.39 -27.71 -15.20
CA TYR A 722 0.63 -26.36 -14.68
C TYR A 722 0.97 -25.33 -15.77
N ALA A 723 1.32 -25.79 -16.98
CA ALA A 723 1.68 -24.98 -18.14
C ALA A 723 0.96 -25.47 -19.40
N SER A 724 0.47 -24.55 -20.24
CA SER A 724 -0.07 -24.88 -21.57
C SER A 724 1.03 -25.14 -22.59
N GLU A 725 0.65 -25.63 -23.77
CA GLU A 725 1.56 -25.75 -24.92
C GLU A 725 2.19 -24.39 -25.30
N HIS A 726 1.42 -23.31 -25.22
CA HIS A 726 1.94 -21.96 -25.49
C HIS A 726 2.87 -21.46 -24.38
N ASP A 727 2.58 -21.79 -23.12
CA ASP A 727 3.51 -21.53 -22.00
C ASP A 727 4.86 -22.23 -22.24
N LEU A 728 4.84 -23.47 -22.73
CA LEU A 728 6.06 -24.19 -23.10
C LEU A 728 6.80 -23.52 -24.26
N LYS A 729 6.10 -23.00 -25.28
CA LYS A 729 6.71 -22.28 -26.40
C LYS A 729 7.44 -21.02 -25.93
N ILE A 730 6.83 -20.26 -25.04
CA ILE A 730 7.45 -19.07 -24.41
C ILE A 730 8.65 -19.48 -23.56
N ALA A 731 8.49 -20.50 -22.71
CA ALA A 731 9.55 -21.06 -21.89
C ALA A 731 10.75 -21.54 -22.73
N LYS A 732 10.51 -22.13 -23.91
CA LYS A 732 11.55 -22.54 -24.84
C LYS A 732 12.39 -21.37 -25.33
N LYS A 733 11.75 -20.28 -25.73
CA LYS A 733 12.44 -19.04 -26.14
C LYS A 733 13.22 -18.43 -24.97
N LEU A 734 12.63 -18.36 -23.78
CA LEU A 734 13.30 -17.87 -22.58
C LEU A 734 14.54 -18.70 -22.22
N ALA A 735 14.41 -20.03 -22.19
CA ALA A 735 15.52 -20.95 -21.91
C ALA A 735 16.65 -20.78 -22.93
N PHE A 736 16.31 -20.58 -24.21
CA PHE A 736 17.28 -20.34 -25.27
C PHE A 736 18.07 -19.05 -25.05
N VAL A 737 17.40 -17.96 -24.67
CA VAL A 737 18.06 -16.68 -24.35
C VAL A 737 18.99 -16.82 -23.14
N LEU A 738 18.49 -17.36 -22.02
CA LEU A 738 19.26 -17.45 -20.77
C LEU A 738 20.45 -18.42 -20.85
N SER A 739 20.38 -19.42 -21.72
CA SER A 739 21.48 -20.35 -21.99
C SER A 739 22.51 -19.81 -22.99
N GLY A 740 22.28 -18.64 -23.59
CA GLY A 740 23.14 -18.08 -24.63
C GLY A 740 23.05 -18.82 -25.96
N GLY A 741 21.89 -19.41 -26.27
CA GLY A 741 21.64 -20.12 -27.53
C GLY A 741 22.34 -21.48 -27.62
N GLN A 742 22.88 -21.81 -28.79
CA GLN A 742 23.51 -23.12 -29.06
C GLN A 742 25.03 -23.14 -28.84
N VAL A 743 25.54 -22.33 -27.93
CA VAL A 743 26.98 -22.31 -27.60
C VAL A 743 27.37 -23.45 -26.65
N SER A 744 28.67 -23.68 -26.52
CA SER A 744 29.20 -24.59 -25.50
C SER A 744 29.03 -23.99 -24.10
N GLU A 745 28.93 -24.86 -23.11
CA GLU A 745 28.81 -24.48 -21.72
C GLU A 745 30.03 -23.66 -21.24
N GLY A 746 29.80 -22.64 -20.42
CA GLY A 746 30.85 -21.74 -19.92
C GLY A 746 31.36 -20.72 -20.95
N THR A 747 30.78 -20.67 -22.16
CA THR A 747 31.15 -19.66 -23.17
C THR A 747 30.93 -18.26 -22.62
N LEU A 748 31.91 -17.38 -22.84
CA LEU A 748 31.83 -15.97 -22.50
C LEU A 748 31.28 -15.18 -23.70
N VAL A 749 30.07 -14.65 -23.57
CA VAL A 749 29.39 -13.88 -24.63
C VAL A 749 29.34 -12.39 -24.29
N ASP A 750 29.27 -11.54 -25.31
CA ASP A 750 29.07 -10.11 -25.10
C ASP A 750 27.62 -9.81 -24.70
N GLU A 751 27.40 -8.68 -24.03
CA GLU A 751 26.07 -8.22 -23.65
C GLU A 751 25.13 -8.08 -24.85
N SER A 752 25.63 -7.52 -25.96
CA SER A 752 24.85 -7.36 -27.19
C SER A 752 24.37 -8.70 -27.76
N TYR A 753 25.14 -9.77 -27.59
CA TYR A 753 24.77 -11.11 -28.05
C TYR A 753 23.49 -11.59 -27.34
N LEU A 754 23.40 -11.44 -26.02
CA LEU A 754 22.20 -11.83 -25.28
C LEU A 754 21.00 -10.92 -25.59
N LEU A 755 21.24 -9.61 -25.76
CA LEU A 755 20.19 -8.66 -26.13
C LEU A 755 19.64 -8.94 -27.55
N ASP A 756 20.47 -9.40 -28.48
CA ASP A 756 20.04 -9.79 -29.81
C ASP A 756 19.19 -11.07 -29.79
N LEU A 757 19.57 -12.07 -28.99
CA LEU A 757 18.75 -13.27 -28.76
C LEU A 757 17.41 -12.92 -28.11
N GLU A 758 17.43 -12.05 -27.10
CA GLU A 758 16.22 -11.57 -26.42
C GLU A 758 15.27 -10.88 -27.39
N ARG A 759 15.79 -9.99 -28.25
CA ARG A 759 15.00 -9.26 -29.23
C ARG A 759 14.41 -10.17 -30.30
N GLU A 760 15.18 -11.13 -30.82
CA GLU A 760 14.64 -12.15 -31.75
C GLU A 760 13.51 -12.93 -31.10
N ALA A 761 13.72 -13.41 -29.88
CA ALA A 761 12.73 -14.17 -29.14
C ALA A 761 11.46 -13.36 -28.89
N PHE A 762 11.59 -12.08 -28.51
CA PHE A 762 10.46 -11.18 -28.34
C PHE A 762 9.65 -11.00 -29.63
N LEU A 763 10.32 -10.65 -30.73
CA LEU A 763 9.67 -10.42 -32.04
C LEU A 763 9.02 -11.69 -32.58
N SER A 764 9.66 -12.84 -32.39
CA SER A 764 9.07 -14.13 -32.75
C SER A 764 7.82 -14.44 -31.93
N LEU A 765 7.81 -14.12 -30.63
CA LEU A 765 6.66 -14.40 -29.76
C LEU A 765 5.49 -13.45 -29.99
N ILE A 766 5.74 -12.17 -30.26
CA ILE A 766 4.67 -11.18 -30.46
C ILE A 766 3.91 -11.41 -31.79
N ALA A 767 4.57 -12.01 -32.78
CA ALA A 767 3.94 -12.45 -34.02
C ALA A 767 2.98 -13.65 -33.84
N GLU A 768 3.00 -14.34 -32.70
CA GLU A 768 2.17 -15.52 -32.48
C GLU A 768 0.69 -15.14 -32.22
N PRO A 769 -0.27 -15.75 -32.93
CA PRO A 769 -1.69 -15.48 -32.71
C PRO A 769 -2.14 -15.71 -31.26
N LYS A 770 -1.63 -16.77 -30.61
CA LYS A 770 -1.94 -17.06 -29.19
C LYS A 770 -1.40 -15.97 -28.25
N THR A 771 -0.25 -15.37 -28.56
CA THR A 771 0.29 -14.23 -27.80
C THR A 771 -0.61 -13.01 -27.94
N GLN A 772 -0.98 -12.65 -29.18
CA GLN A 772 -1.89 -11.52 -29.42
C GLN A 772 -3.24 -11.70 -28.72
N GLN A 773 -3.78 -12.93 -28.69
CA GLN A 773 -4.99 -13.26 -27.89
C GLN A 773 -4.78 -13.01 -26.39
N ARG A 774 -3.61 -13.38 -25.82
CA ARG A 774 -3.29 -13.09 -24.41
C ARG A 774 -3.19 -11.60 -24.15
N MET A 775 -2.56 -10.84 -25.05
CA MET A 775 -2.47 -9.38 -24.95
C MET A 775 -3.87 -8.74 -24.96
N GLN A 776 -4.72 -9.12 -25.91
CA GLN A 776 -6.11 -8.66 -26.00
C GLN A 776 -6.93 -9.02 -24.75
N HIS A 777 -6.76 -10.24 -24.23
CA HIS A 777 -7.45 -10.67 -23.01
C HIS A 777 -6.99 -9.88 -21.78
N MET A 778 -5.69 -9.61 -21.65
CA MET A 778 -5.16 -8.77 -20.57
C MET A 778 -5.73 -7.34 -20.65
N LEU A 779 -5.77 -6.73 -21.83
CA LEU A 779 -6.32 -5.37 -22.02
C LEU A 779 -7.82 -5.29 -21.71
N THR A 780 -8.57 -6.36 -21.98
CA THR A 780 -10.04 -6.37 -21.81
C THR A 780 -10.50 -6.88 -20.44
N LYS A 781 -9.78 -7.83 -19.83
CA LYS A 781 -10.17 -8.50 -18.57
C LYS A 781 -9.26 -8.17 -17.39
N GLY A 782 -8.10 -7.58 -17.65
CA GLY A 782 -7.10 -7.27 -16.61
C GLY A 782 -6.49 -8.51 -15.95
N LYS A 783 -6.52 -9.66 -16.62
CA LYS A 783 -5.99 -10.94 -16.13
C LYS A 783 -5.27 -11.70 -17.24
N PRO A 784 -4.26 -12.52 -16.94
CA PRO A 784 -3.62 -13.40 -17.91
C PRO A 784 -4.61 -14.43 -18.50
N LEU A 785 -4.46 -14.73 -19.79
CA LEU A 785 -5.09 -15.86 -20.46
C LEU A 785 -4.07 -17.00 -20.59
N ARG A 786 -4.48 -18.24 -20.28
CA ARG A 786 -3.66 -19.45 -20.49
C ARG A 786 -4.30 -20.32 -21.56
N ASN A 787 -3.94 -20.06 -22.82
CA ASN A 787 -4.33 -20.78 -24.05
C ASN A 787 -3.17 -21.58 -24.66
#